data_AF-A0A5N7B8X4-F1
#
_entry.id   AF-A0A5N7B8X4-F1
#
_cell.length_a   1.000
_cell.length_b   1.000
_cell.length_c   1.000
_cell.angle_alpha   90.00
_cell.angle_beta   90.00
_cell.angle_gamma   90.00
#
_symmetry.space_group_name_H-M   'P 1'
#
loop_
_entity.id
_entity.type
_entity.pdbx_description
1 polymer ?
#
loop_
_entity_poly.entity_id
_entity_poly.type
_entity_poly.pdbx_seq_one_letter_code
_entity_poly.pdbx_strand_id
1 'polypeptide(L)'
;MDQHAEECLPGTRTELLLDIQNWAVSAEGKCIFWLNGLAGTGKSTISRTVAKAFQQQGLLGASFFFKRGEGDCGNAARFFPTLAKQLLIRVPELCSTIIEVIQDNPEISAKPLEEQFDELIYKPLHSLNQSKLSSSCLVIVVDTLDECDHDNDIQLILQLLPRVREFKSLCLRFFITSRPDLLIRLGLNTVDHNDLILHEIPKPIIEHDISLFLKHRLATIRHKRSLSPDWPGDANIQTLVTMSVPLFIVAATICRLFEDHNLDPDQCLTEILKYQNQESKFDGTYLPVLDRLVSNYSGRRQMQLVQEVQEVLGVIILLESPLSVISLSKLMGTSTVSITARLNSLHSVLNIPKDEALPVRLFHLSLRYFLLDPSTREKTPFWVNKEQMNRKLLIRCLLVMQKSLKKNICSLKSYGIERRDINPNSIGHYLPSELQYSCRYWIHHLVQSKDLINQVDYILVFLKEHFLHWVEIMSILGYISEVVQGITVLQSAEDRNDSELFQFLHDAKRFILKYREIADIAPLQLYASGLIFTPKRAITRHFFERELPDWIIRGPEVEVHWSSELQPLKGHSFSVQFLAFSPDGRLLATSSGDRTIQLWDPTTNTVIQTLVGHSFPVQSLVFSPDSRILASGSNDTTIKFWDYTTGTAIQILEGHSSSIQSIAFSLDGQLLASGSNDTTIKLWDPTTGAVIQTLEGHLSSVQSVAFSPDSRLLASDSRLLASGSNDATIKLWDPTTGAIIQTLEGHSSSIQSIAFSLDGQLLIDVSLQTDRWIAIHGQRELWLPPEYRPSCSTVKDATIALGCTNGRVCVIAFSI
;
A
#
# COMPACT_ATOMS: atom_id res chain seq x y z
N MET A 1 10.93 -15.32 -15.97
CA MET A 1 11.71 -14.50 -16.93
C MET A 1 10.91 -14.40 -18.22
N ASP A 2 10.51 -13.19 -18.62
CA ASP A 2 9.96 -12.95 -19.97
C ASP A 2 11.02 -13.34 -21.01
N GLN A 3 10.70 -14.28 -21.90
CA GLN A 3 11.62 -14.86 -22.89
C GLN A 3 11.99 -13.92 -24.06
N HIS A 4 11.65 -12.63 -23.99
CA HIS A 4 11.76 -11.69 -25.13
C HIS A 4 12.54 -10.40 -24.82
N ALA A 5 13.34 -10.37 -23.75
CA ALA A 5 14.10 -9.19 -23.37
C ALA A 5 15.57 -9.26 -23.81
N GLU A 6 16.04 -8.25 -24.54
CA GLU A 6 17.41 -8.14 -25.06
C GLU A 6 18.44 -7.83 -23.94
N GLU A 7 19.57 -8.53 -23.96
CA GLU A 7 20.79 -8.28 -23.17
C GLU A 7 21.67 -7.23 -23.85
N CYS A 8 22.70 -6.72 -23.15
CA CYS A 8 23.72 -5.87 -23.76
C CYS A 8 24.43 -6.65 -24.87
N LEU A 9 24.62 -5.99 -26.01
CA LEU A 9 25.35 -6.58 -27.12
C LEU A 9 26.83 -6.76 -26.73
N PRO A 10 27.48 -7.89 -27.05
CA PRO A 10 28.90 -8.08 -26.78
C PRO A 10 29.75 -6.94 -27.35
N GLY A 11 30.65 -6.40 -26.52
CA GLY A 11 31.47 -5.24 -26.87
C GLY A 11 30.86 -3.89 -26.51
N THR A 12 29.62 -3.83 -26.01
CA THR A 12 29.01 -2.60 -25.48
C THR A 12 29.06 -2.55 -23.96
N ARG A 13 29.13 -1.35 -23.36
CA ARG A 13 29.12 -1.14 -21.90
C ARG A 13 30.20 -1.95 -21.15
N THR A 14 31.32 -2.25 -21.81
CA THR A 14 32.33 -3.19 -21.32
C THR A 14 32.95 -2.76 -19.99
N GLU A 15 33.42 -1.52 -19.90
CA GLU A 15 34.00 -0.95 -18.68
C GLU A 15 32.98 -0.94 -17.53
N LEU A 16 31.77 -0.46 -17.80
CA LEU A 16 30.67 -0.45 -16.84
C LEU A 16 30.34 -1.84 -16.29
N LEU A 17 30.22 -2.84 -17.17
CA LEU A 17 29.93 -4.22 -16.77
C LEU A 17 31.09 -4.81 -15.96
N LEU A 18 32.33 -4.47 -16.30
CA LEU A 18 33.51 -4.88 -15.55
C LEU A 18 33.53 -4.25 -14.15
N ASP A 19 33.20 -2.96 -14.02
CA ASP A 19 33.10 -2.28 -12.73
C ASP A 19 32.03 -2.90 -11.83
N ILE A 20 30.88 -3.26 -12.39
CA ILE A 20 29.82 -3.96 -11.67
C ILE A 20 30.28 -5.36 -11.22
N GLN A 21 31.02 -6.08 -12.07
CA GLN A 21 31.59 -7.38 -11.71
C GLN A 21 32.63 -7.25 -10.59
N ASN A 22 33.53 -6.29 -10.69
CA ASN A 22 34.55 -6.01 -9.67
C ASN A 22 33.91 -5.63 -8.33
N TRP A 23 32.87 -4.80 -8.36
CA TRP A 23 32.09 -4.47 -7.17
C TRP A 23 31.46 -5.71 -6.53
N ALA A 24 30.86 -6.59 -7.33
CA ALA A 24 30.14 -7.76 -6.83
C ALA A 24 31.03 -8.75 -6.07
N VAL A 25 32.31 -8.88 -6.44
CA VAL A 25 33.28 -9.80 -5.80
C VAL A 25 34.25 -9.13 -4.83
N SER A 26 34.29 -7.80 -4.76
CA SER A 26 35.21 -7.06 -3.89
C SER A 26 34.96 -7.39 -2.41
N ALA A 27 36.01 -7.54 -1.59
CA ALA A 27 35.86 -7.73 -0.14
C ALA A 27 35.36 -6.45 0.58
N GLU A 28 35.67 -5.28 0.04
CA GLU A 28 35.29 -3.96 0.57
C GLU A 28 34.08 -3.34 -0.17
N GLY A 29 33.47 -4.09 -1.10
CA GLY A 29 32.33 -3.61 -1.88
C GLY A 29 31.14 -3.23 -1.01
N LYS A 30 30.62 -2.02 -1.21
CA LYS A 30 29.42 -1.52 -0.51
C LYS A 30 28.21 -2.41 -0.79
N CYS A 31 27.24 -2.43 0.12
CA CYS A 31 26.06 -3.30 0.00
C CYS A 31 25.18 -2.94 -1.21
N ILE A 32 25.08 -1.65 -1.56
CA ILE A 32 24.25 -1.19 -2.66
C ILE A 32 25.12 -0.62 -3.78
N PHE A 33 24.87 -1.05 -5.01
CA PHE A 33 25.32 -0.40 -6.23
C PHE A 33 24.10 0.16 -6.95
N TRP A 34 24.06 1.48 -7.11
CA TRP A 34 22.96 2.20 -7.74
C TRP A 34 23.34 2.67 -9.14
N LEU A 35 22.76 2.02 -10.14
CA LEU A 35 22.88 2.44 -11.54
C LEU A 35 21.70 3.34 -11.90
N ASN A 36 21.93 4.64 -12.00
CA ASN A 36 20.88 5.60 -12.36
C ASN A 36 21.07 6.19 -13.75
N GLY A 37 19.97 6.66 -14.35
CA GLY A 37 20.03 7.26 -15.67
C GLY A 37 18.69 7.72 -16.20
N LEU A 38 18.74 8.63 -17.17
CA LEU A 38 17.56 9.10 -17.88
C LEU A 38 16.81 7.94 -18.56
N ALA A 39 15.55 8.20 -18.87
CA ALA A 39 14.71 7.25 -19.59
C ALA A 39 15.34 6.93 -20.96
N GLY A 40 15.46 5.65 -21.32
CA GLY A 40 15.97 5.21 -22.63
C GLY A 40 17.48 4.99 -22.73
N THR A 41 18.21 5.10 -21.62
CA THR A 41 19.68 4.91 -21.54
C THR A 41 20.15 3.43 -21.50
N GLY A 42 19.23 2.49 -21.29
CA GLY A 42 19.52 1.04 -21.29
C GLY A 42 19.62 0.36 -19.91
N LYS A 43 19.15 1.00 -18.83
CA LYS A 43 19.18 0.46 -17.45
C LYS A 43 18.70 -1.00 -17.34
N SER A 44 17.49 -1.30 -17.83
CA SER A 44 16.92 -2.66 -17.76
C SER A 44 17.70 -3.69 -18.58
N THR A 45 18.27 -3.28 -19.72
CA THR A 45 19.15 -4.14 -20.53
C THR A 45 20.42 -4.50 -19.76
N ILE A 46 21.02 -3.52 -19.06
CA ILE A 46 22.19 -3.74 -18.21
C ILE A 46 21.82 -4.65 -17.03
N SER A 47 20.72 -4.37 -16.32
CA SER A 47 20.23 -5.19 -15.20
C SER A 47 20.07 -6.67 -15.58
N ARG A 48 19.45 -6.96 -16.72
CA ARG A 48 19.29 -8.34 -17.21
C ARG A 48 20.62 -9.00 -17.57
N THR A 49 21.53 -8.26 -18.18
CA THR A 49 22.89 -8.74 -18.50
C THR A 49 23.65 -9.09 -17.23
N VAL A 50 23.60 -8.21 -16.23
CA VAL A 50 24.21 -8.40 -14.91
C VAL A 50 23.59 -9.62 -14.20
N ALA A 51 22.26 -9.73 -14.17
CA ALA A 51 21.57 -10.86 -13.56
C ALA A 51 21.99 -12.19 -14.19
N LYS A 52 22.04 -12.28 -15.52
CA LYS A 52 22.47 -13.49 -16.22
C LYS A 52 23.94 -13.82 -16.00
N ALA A 53 24.82 -12.81 -16.04
CA ALA A 53 26.24 -13.00 -15.77
C ALA A 53 26.46 -13.55 -14.35
N PHE A 54 25.80 -12.98 -13.35
CA PHE A 54 25.86 -13.48 -11.97
C PHE A 54 25.19 -14.84 -11.81
N GLN A 55 24.15 -15.15 -12.57
CA GLN A 55 23.55 -16.48 -12.56
C GLN A 55 24.54 -17.55 -13.05
N GLN A 56 25.25 -17.27 -14.14
CA GLN A 56 26.27 -18.15 -14.73
C GLN A 56 27.49 -18.32 -13.82
N GLN A 57 27.87 -17.26 -13.10
CA GLN A 57 28.98 -17.28 -12.14
C GLN A 57 28.58 -17.87 -10.77
N GLY A 58 27.30 -18.20 -10.57
CA GLY A 58 26.80 -18.69 -9.28
C GLY A 58 26.63 -17.63 -8.19
N LEU A 59 26.79 -16.34 -8.54
CA LEU A 59 26.68 -15.20 -7.62
C LEU A 59 25.24 -14.66 -7.48
N LEU A 60 24.33 -14.96 -8.41
CA LEU A 60 22.96 -14.43 -8.35
C LEU A 60 22.15 -15.10 -7.24
N GLY A 61 21.77 -14.34 -6.22
CA GLY A 61 20.87 -14.76 -5.15
C GLY A 61 19.40 -14.69 -5.58
N ALA A 62 18.97 -13.53 -6.06
CA ALA A 62 17.59 -13.31 -6.50
C ALA A 62 17.51 -12.13 -7.50
N SER A 63 16.39 -12.02 -8.18
CA SER A 63 16.09 -10.87 -9.04
C SER A 63 14.61 -10.47 -8.98
N PHE A 64 14.35 -9.16 -9.03
CA PHE A 64 13.01 -8.59 -9.12
C PHE A 64 13.03 -7.40 -10.08
N PHE A 65 12.04 -7.32 -10.97
CA PHE A 65 11.96 -6.30 -12.00
C PHE A 65 10.67 -5.52 -11.81
N PHE A 66 10.75 -4.33 -11.23
CA PHE A 66 9.58 -3.49 -11.00
C PHE A 66 9.04 -2.99 -12.34
N LYS A 67 7.72 -3.04 -12.48
CA LYS A 67 7.01 -2.53 -13.65
C LYS A 67 5.71 -1.89 -13.20
N ARG A 68 5.63 -0.57 -13.32
CA ARG A 68 4.53 0.23 -12.77
C ARG A 68 3.23 -0.15 -13.44
N GLY A 69 2.20 -0.42 -12.63
CA GLY A 69 0.90 -0.83 -13.17
C GLY A 69 0.81 -2.28 -13.66
N GLU A 70 1.86 -3.09 -13.51
CA GLU A 70 1.86 -4.51 -13.93
C GLU A 70 1.55 -5.46 -12.76
N GLY A 71 0.45 -5.16 -12.04
CA GLY A 71 -0.07 -6.01 -10.95
C GLY A 71 1.00 -6.32 -9.89
N ASP A 72 1.31 -7.61 -9.74
CA ASP A 72 2.33 -8.12 -8.80
C ASP A 72 3.74 -7.56 -9.05
N CYS A 73 4.07 -7.07 -10.25
CA CYS A 73 5.39 -6.50 -10.57
C CYS A 73 5.49 -5.00 -10.25
N GLY A 74 4.37 -4.29 -10.09
CA GLY A 74 4.35 -2.90 -9.59
C GLY A 74 4.21 -2.84 -8.07
N ASN A 75 3.58 -3.85 -7.48
CA ASN A 75 3.26 -3.89 -6.05
C ASN A 75 4.40 -4.47 -5.20
N ALA A 76 4.89 -3.69 -4.25
CA ALA A 76 5.95 -4.09 -3.34
C ALA A 76 5.58 -5.28 -2.43
N ALA A 77 4.29 -5.58 -2.19
CA ALA A 77 3.85 -6.72 -1.38
C ALA A 77 4.36 -8.08 -1.89
N ARG A 78 4.79 -8.17 -3.16
CA ARG A 78 5.41 -9.38 -3.73
C ARG A 78 6.93 -9.35 -3.73
N PHE A 79 7.55 -8.23 -3.39
CA PHE A 79 8.99 -8.03 -3.46
C PHE A 79 9.74 -9.02 -2.55
N PHE A 80 9.61 -8.90 -1.22
CA PHE A 80 10.32 -9.77 -0.29
C PHE A 80 9.94 -11.25 -0.38
N PRO A 81 8.65 -11.64 -0.55
CA PRO A 81 8.27 -13.03 -0.75
C PRO A 81 8.92 -13.65 -1.99
N THR A 82 9.04 -12.88 -3.07
CA THR A 82 9.70 -13.34 -4.30
C THR A 82 11.21 -13.48 -4.12
N LEU A 83 11.84 -12.55 -3.40
CA LEU A 83 13.26 -12.65 -3.07
C LEU A 83 13.54 -13.86 -2.18
N ALA A 84 12.75 -14.06 -1.11
CA ALA A 84 12.88 -15.20 -0.20
C ALA A 84 12.74 -16.53 -0.94
N LYS A 85 11.73 -16.66 -1.81
CA LYS A 85 11.54 -17.85 -2.65
C LYS A 85 12.74 -18.14 -3.56
N GLN A 86 13.35 -17.11 -4.15
CA GLN A 86 14.53 -17.28 -5.01
C GLN A 86 15.79 -17.61 -4.20
N LEU A 87 15.96 -16.97 -3.04
CA LEU A 87 17.07 -17.23 -2.13
C LEU A 87 17.04 -18.67 -1.60
N LEU A 88 15.87 -19.25 -1.34
CA LEU A 88 15.73 -20.67 -0.95
C LEU A 88 16.36 -21.64 -1.95
N ILE A 89 16.35 -21.30 -3.24
CA ILE A 89 16.98 -22.13 -4.29
C ILE A 89 18.51 -22.10 -4.15
N ARG A 90 19.06 -20.98 -3.67
CA ARG A 90 20.51 -20.75 -3.56
C ARG A 90 21.07 -21.07 -2.19
N VAL A 91 20.25 -20.96 -1.15
CA VAL A 91 20.59 -21.20 0.26
C VAL A 91 19.51 -22.12 0.85
N PRO A 92 19.54 -23.43 0.54
CA PRO A 92 18.53 -24.38 1.00
C PRO A 92 18.42 -24.47 2.53
N GLU A 93 19.46 -24.05 3.26
CA GLU A 93 19.50 -24.00 4.72
C GLU A 93 18.46 -23.04 5.31
N LEU A 94 17.97 -22.07 4.54
CA LEU A 94 16.87 -21.18 4.94
C LEU A 94 15.51 -21.87 4.97
N CYS A 95 15.39 -23.06 4.37
CA CYS A 95 14.10 -23.72 4.11
C CYS A 95 13.31 -24.05 5.36
N SER A 96 13.95 -24.60 6.40
CA SER A 96 13.26 -24.94 7.65
C SER A 96 12.68 -23.68 8.31
N THR A 97 13.49 -22.63 8.44
CA THR A 97 13.06 -21.37 9.08
C THR A 97 11.94 -20.68 8.30
N ILE A 98 12.03 -20.62 6.97
CA ILE A 98 11.00 -19.97 6.15
C ILE A 98 9.70 -20.80 6.12
N ILE A 99 9.78 -22.13 6.14
CA ILE A 99 8.58 -22.98 6.26
C ILE A 99 7.88 -22.76 7.59
N GLU A 100 8.62 -22.70 8.70
CA GLU A 100 8.07 -22.40 10.03
C GLU A 100 7.35 -21.04 10.03
N VAL A 101 7.99 -20.00 9.48
CA VAL A 101 7.40 -18.65 9.35
C VAL A 101 6.09 -18.68 8.54
N ILE A 102 6.04 -19.43 7.43
CA ILE A 102 4.84 -19.51 6.59
C ILE A 102 3.74 -20.34 7.27
N GLN A 103 4.10 -21.35 8.06
CA GLN A 103 3.13 -22.14 8.83
C GLN A 103 2.51 -21.32 9.96
N ASP A 104 3.34 -20.54 10.67
CA ASP A 104 2.88 -19.67 11.75
C ASP A 104 2.10 -18.46 11.22
N ASN A 105 2.49 -17.93 10.06
CA ASN A 105 1.87 -16.77 9.41
C ASN A 105 1.55 -17.03 7.93
N PRO A 106 0.43 -17.73 7.60
CA PRO A 106 0.05 -18.05 6.23
C PRO A 106 -0.18 -16.84 5.33
N GLU A 107 -0.51 -15.68 5.91
CA GLU A 107 -0.76 -14.42 5.20
C GLU A 107 0.45 -13.47 5.22
N ILE A 108 1.67 -13.97 5.46
CA ILE A 108 2.88 -13.13 5.55
C ILE A 108 3.06 -12.20 4.33
N SER A 109 2.67 -12.63 3.12
CA SER A 109 2.75 -11.79 1.91
C SER A 109 1.77 -10.60 1.87
N ALA A 110 0.77 -10.56 2.76
CA ALA A 110 -0.18 -9.47 2.90
C ALA A 110 0.16 -8.52 4.06
N LYS A 111 1.19 -8.84 4.86
CA LYS A 111 1.67 -8.03 5.97
C LYS A 111 2.45 -6.80 5.49
N PRO A 112 2.67 -5.78 6.34
CA PRO A 112 3.56 -4.67 6.03
C PRO A 112 4.95 -5.13 5.59
N LEU A 113 5.60 -4.38 4.69
CA LEU A 113 6.89 -4.75 4.10
C LEU A 113 8.02 -4.97 5.12
N GLU A 114 7.99 -4.24 6.23
CA GLU A 114 8.95 -4.42 7.31
C GLU A 114 8.81 -5.80 7.98
N GLU A 115 7.58 -6.21 8.30
CA GLU A 115 7.29 -7.56 8.83
C GLU A 115 7.66 -8.63 7.80
N GLN A 116 7.38 -8.41 6.51
CA GLN A 116 7.81 -9.32 5.45
C GLN A 116 9.33 -9.47 5.39
N PHE A 117 10.07 -8.36 5.44
CA PHE A 117 11.54 -8.39 5.42
C PHE A 117 12.08 -9.09 6.67
N ASP A 118 11.56 -8.75 7.84
CA ASP A 118 12.04 -9.29 9.10
C ASP A 118 11.84 -10.80 9.18
N GLU A 119 10.64 -11.28 8.86
CA GLU A 119 10.30 -12.71 8.96
C GLU A 119 10.88 -13.55 7.81
N LEU A 120 10.89 -13.04 6.57
CA LEU A 120 11.28 -13.84 5.40
C LEU A 120 12.76 -13.71 5.01
N ILE A 121 13.43 -12.63 5.41
CA ILE A 121 14.82 -12.35 5.04
C ILE A 121 15.70 -12.21 6.28
N TYR A 122 15.43 -11.27 7.17
CA TYR A 122 16.34 -10.93 8.27
C TYR A 122 16.50 -12.06 9.29
N LYS A 123 15.41 -12.56 9.88
CA LYS A 123 15.47 -13.64 10.89
C LYS A 123 16.03 -14.96 10.33
N PRO A 124 15.65 -15.41 9.12
CA PRO A 124 16.26 -16.59 8.51
C PRO A 124 17.77 -16.43 8.26
N LEU A 125 18.24 -15.25 7.84
CA LEU A 125 19.68 -15.01 7.68
C LEU A 125 20.41 -14.92 9.02
N HIS A 126 19.77 -14.32 10.03
CA HIS A 126 20.31 -14.24 11.38
C HIS A 126 20.50 -15.63 12.00
N SER A 127 19.54 -16.54 11.83
CA SER A 127 19.66 -17.93 12.33
C SER A 127 20.82 -18.68 11.66
N LEU A 128 21.08 -18.44 10.36
CA LEU A 128 22.23 -19.00 9.66
C LEU A 128 23.59 -18.49 10.14
N ASN A 129 23.67 -17.26 10.66
CA ASN A 129 24.91 -16.65 11.15
C ASN A 129 25.52 -17.39 12.35
N GLN A 130 24.78 -18.32 12.96
CA GLN A 130 25.25 -19.21 14.03
C GLN A 130 25.85 -20.53 13.50
N SER A 131 25.75 -20.79 12.19
CA SER A 131 26.26 -22.01 11.54
C SER A 131 27.59 -21.74 10.81
N LYS A 132 28.52 -22.71 10.86
CA LYS A 132 29.87 -22.62 10.24
C LYS A 132 29.83 -22.80 8.72
N LEU A 133 29.09 -21.97 8.00
CA LEU A 133 29.11 -21.91 6.54
C LEU A 133 30.30 -21.09 6.05
N SER A 134 30.90 -21.51 4.94
CA SER A 134 31.90 -20.72 4.22
C SER A 134 31.25 -19.43 3.71
N SER A 135 31.88 -18.28 3.97
CA SER A 135 31.38 -16.98 3.54
C SER A 135 31.18 -16.95 2.02
N SER A 136 29.92 -16.93 1.58
CA SER A 136 29.55 -16.74 0.18
C SER A 136 28.86 -15.39 0.00
N CYS A 137 29.16 -14.72 -1.12
CA CYS A 137 28.56 -13.44 -1.47
C CYS A 137 27.53 -13.67 -2.57
N LEU A 138 26.30 -13.24 -2.35
CA LEU A 138 25.23 -13.28 -3.35
C LEU A 138 24.77 -11.87 -3.69
N VAL A 139 24.44 -11.67 -4.95
CA VAL A 139 23.90 -10.40 -5.46
C VAL A 139 22.42 -10.56 -5.76
N ILE A 140 21.63 -9.60 -5.29
CA ILE A 140 20.21 -9.42 -5.60
C ILE A 140 20.10 -8.29 -6.61
N VAL A 141 19.44 -8.56 -7.74
CA VAL A 141 19.24 -7.59 -8.82
C VAL A 141 17.83 -7.01 -8.73
N VAL A 142 17.72 -5.70 -8.54
CA VAL A 142 16.45 -4.96 -8.51
C VAL A 142 16.42 -3.98 -9.67
N ASP A 143 15.59 -4.24 -10.68
CA ASP A 143 15.44 -3.34 -11.82
C ASP A 143 14.31 -2.34 -11.59
N THR A 144 14.55 -1.10 -12.03
CA THR A 144 13.56 -0.02 -12.15
C THR A 144 12.77 0.23 -10.87
N LEU A 145 13.46 0.40 -9.74
CA LEU A 145 12.80 0.62 -8.43
C LEU A 145 11.84 1.83 -8.43
N ASP A 146 12.07 2.83 -9.28
CA ASP A 146 11.17 3.97 -9.50
C ASP A 146 9.84 3.61 -10.18
N GLU A 147 9.68 2.36 -10.62
CA GLU A 147 8.44 1.80 -11.16
C GLU A 147 7.64 1.01 -10.13
N CYS A 148 8.00 1.08 -8.84
CA CYS A 148 7.13 0.63 -7.75
C CYS A 148 5.90 1.54 -7.63
N ASP A 149 4.73 0.96 -7.37
CA ASP A 149 3.44 1.68 -7.45
C ASP A 149 3.29 2.76 -6.35
N HIS A 150 3.80 2.50 -5.13
CA HIS A 150 3.72 3.43 -4.00
C HIS A 150 5.09 3.99 -3.60
N ASP A 151 5.14 5.31 -3.42
CA ASP A 151 6.33 6.07 -3.04
C ASP A 151 6.85 5.69 -1.64
N ASN A 152 5.95 5.43 -0.68
CA ASN A 152 6.31 5.01 0.68
C ASN A 152 7.02 3.65 0.70
N ASP A 153 6.60 2.74 -0.18
CA ASP A 153 7.20 1.41 -0.28
C ASP A 153 8.65 1.48 -0.78
N ILE A 154 8.95 2.38 -1.73
CA ILE A 154 10.31 2.63 -2.22
C ILE A 154 11.23 3.06 -1.08
N GLN A 155 10.77 4.02 -0.28
CA GLN A 155 11.56 4.56 0.83
C GLN A 155 11.83 3.49 1.89
N LEU A 156 10.81 2.70 2.24
CA LEU A 156 10.92 1.61 3.20
C LEU A 156 11.86 0.50 2.69
N ILE A 157 11.76 0.10 1.42
CA ILE A 157 12.69 -0.86 0.81
C ILE A 157 14.14 -0.37 0.97
N LEU A 158 14.44 0.88 0.59
CA LEU A 158 15.80 1.44 0.67
C LEU A 158 16.34 1.50 2.12
N GLN A 159 15.47 1.67 3.12
CA GLN A 159 15.83 1.63 4.54
C GLN A 159 16.09 0.21 5.05
N LEU A 160 15.36 -0.80 4.54
CA LEU A 160 15.46 -2.18 5.00
C LEU A 160 16.68 -2.92 4.42
N LEU A 161 16.97 -2.76 3.12
CA LEU A 161 18.03 -3.52 2.44
C LEU A 161 19.41 -3.46 3.15
N PRO A 162 19.89 -2.32 3.68
CA PRO A 162 21.19 -2.24 4.34
C PRO A 162 21.31 -3.07 5.62
N ARG A 163 20.19 -3.44 6.27
CA ARG A 163 20.18 -4.22 7.53
C ARG A 163 20.84 -5.59 7.38
N VAL A 164 20.92 -6.15 6.17
CA VAL A 164 21.59 -7.44 5.92
C VAL A 164 23.12 -7.37 6.02
N ARG A 165 23.73 -6.18 6.13
CA ARG A 165 25.19 -6.01 6.30
C ARG A 165 25.71 -6.60 7.60
N GLU A 166 24.84 -6.80 8.59
CA GLU A 166 25.21 -7.27 9.93
C GLU A 166 25.67 -8.74 9.93
N PHE A 167 25.33 -9.50 8.89
CA PHE A 167 25.60 -10.94 8.81
C PHE A 167 26.97 -11.25 8.20
N LYS A 168 27.77 -12.07 8.90
CA LYS A 168 29.14 -12.44 8.47
C LYS A 168 29.20 -13.76 7.69
N SER A 169 28.22 -14.63 7.87
CA SER A 169 28.12 -15.94 7.21
C SER A 169 27.68 -15.89 5.76
N LEU A 170 26.79 -14.94 5.39
CA LEU A 170 26.29 -14.75 4.04
C LEU A 170 26.28 -13.25 3.71
N CYS A 171 27.09 -12.84 2.74
CA CYS A 171 27.12 -11.45 2.29
C CYS A 171 26.07 -11.25 1.20
N LEU A 172 25.06 -10.41 1.45
CA LEU A 172 24.08 -10.01 0.45
C LEU A 172 24.38 -8.60 -0.06
N ARG A 173 24.38 -8.44 -1.39
CA ARG A 173 24.53 -7.16 -2.08
C ARG A 173 23.34 -6.89 -3.00
N PHE A 174 23.06 -5.62 -3.25
CA PHE A 174 21.93 -5.18 -4.07
C PHE A 174 22.42 -4.32 -5.23
N PHE A 175 22.21 -4.81 -6.44
CA PHE A 175 22.36 -4.02 -7.66
C PHE A 175 21.00 -3.43 -8.01
N ILE A 176 20.85 -2.12 -7.89
CA ILE A 176 19.59 -1.40 -8.06
C ILE A 176 19.69 -0.50 -9.28
N THR A 177 18.71 -0.56 -10.19
CA THR A 177 18.56 0.43 -11.24
C THR A 177 17.35 1.33 -10.99
N SER A 178 17.48 2.62 -11.31
CA SER A 178 16.33 3.52 -11.28
C SER A 178 16.53 4.81 -12.08
N ARG A 179 15.47 5.61 -12.24
CA ARG A 179 15.60 7.05 -12.50
C ARG A 179 16.10 7.79 -11.26
N PRO A 180 16.77 8.95 -11.44
CA PRO A 180 17.29 9.74 -10.33
C PRO A 180 16.19 10.60 -9.67
N ASP A 181 15.04 9.97 -9.37
CA ASP A 181 13.89 10.62 -8.76
C ASP A 181 14.22 11.04 -7.32
N LEU A 182 13.55 12.10 -6.83
CA LEU A 182 13.89 12.72 -5.55
C LEU A 182 13.82 11.73 -4.38
N LEU A 183 12.81 10.87 -4.34
CA LEU A 183 12.62 9.88 -3.27
C LEU A 183 13.78 8.88 -3.19
N ILE A 184 14.24 8.38 -4.34
CA ILE A 184 15.36 7.44 -4.41
C ILE A 184 16.66 8.11 -3.98
N ARG A 185 16.88 9.35 -4.44
CA ARG A 185 18.04 10.16 -4.01
C ARG A 185 18.06 10.37 -2.51
N LEU A 186 16.93 10.78 -1.92
CA LEU A 186 16.83 10.99 -0.47
C LEU A 186 17.04 9.68 0.30
N GLY A 187 16.44 8.58 -0.15
CA GLY A 187 16.58 7.27 0.49
C GLY A 187 17.98 6.65 0.39
N LEU A 188 18.70 6.89 -0.71
CA LEU A 188 20.07 6.40 -0.87
C LEU A 188 21.10 7.34 -0.25
N ASN A 189 20.84 8.64 -0.10
CA ASN A 189 21.75 9.57 0.59
C ASN A 189 21.97 9.22 2.06
N THR A 190 21.03 8.51 2.69
CA THR A 190 21.16 8.05 4.08
C THR A 190 21.92 6.72 4.19
N VAL A 191 22.28 6.09 3.06
CA VAL A 191 22.90 4.77 2.99
C VAL A 191 24.21 4.85 2.21
N ASP A 192 25.27 4.26 2.74
CA ASP A 192 26.53 4.18 2.02
C ASP A 192 26.39 3.29 0.76
N HIS A 193 26.52 3.85 -0.44
CA HIS A 193 26.33 3.13 -1.70
C HIS A 193 27.37 3.54 -2.76
N ASN A 194 27.54 2.69 -3.77
CA ASN A 194 28.25 3.05 -5.00
C ASN A 194 27.22 3.60 -5.98
N ASP A 195 27.53 4.70 -6.65
CA ASP A 195 26.66 5.33 -7.63
C ASP A 195 27.31 5.40 -9.01
N LEU A 196 26.50 5.20 -10.05
CA LEU A 196 26.93 5.43 -11.43
C LEU A 196 25.79 6.02 -12.26
N ILE A 197 26.09 7.12 -12.93
CA ILE A 197 25.14 7.91 -13.70
C ILE A 197 25.34 7.66 -15.20
N LEU A 198 24.43 6.93 -15.84
CA LEU A 198 24.57 6.49 -17.24
C LEU A 198 24.69 7.63 -18.26
N HIS A 199 24.15 8.80 -17.94
CA HIS A 199 24.17 9.97 -18.82
C HIS A 199 25.40 10.87 -18.62
N GLU A 200 26.24 10.56 -17.61
CA GLU A 200 27.53 11.22 -17.39
C GLU A 200 28.69 10.42 -18.01
N ILE A 201 28.43 9.21 -18.50
CA ILE A 201 29.42 8.44 -19.27
C ILE A 201 29.91 9.28 -20.45
N PRO A 202 31.23 9.38 -20.69
CA PRO A 202 31.79 10.17 -21.77
C PRO A 202 31.11 9.90 -23.12
N LYS A 203 30.69 10.98 -23.79
CA LYS A 203 30.02 10.92 -25.10
C LYS A 203 30.70 9.99 -26.11
N PRO A 204 32.06 9.96 -26.26
CA PRO A 204 32.73 9.07 -27.20
C PRO A 204 32.47 7.57 -26.92
N ILE A 205 32.34 7.19 -25.65
CA ILE A 205 32.06 5.79 -25.25
C ILE A 205 30.62 5.43 -25.63
N ILE A 206 29.67 6.32 -25.33
CA ILE A 206 28.25 6.11 -25.70
C ILE A 206 28.10 6.03 -27.22
N GLU A 207 28.81 6.89 -27.96
CA GLU A 207 28.81 6.90 -29.42
C GLU A 207 29.36 5.58 -30.00
N HIS A 208 30.45 5.06 -29.43
CA HIS A 208 31.00 3.76 -29.79
C HIS A 208 29.99 2.63 -29.57
N ASP A 209 29.40 2.55 -28.38
CA ASP A 209 28.46 1.49 -28.03
C ASP A 209 27.20 1.52 -28.92
N ILE A 210 26.64 2.72 -29.18
CA ILE A 210 25.49 2.89 -30.09
C ILE A 210 25.86 2.53 -31.52
N SER A 211 27.06 2.89 -31.99
CA SER A 211 27.56 2.53 -33.32
C SER A 211 27.68 1.01 -33.48
N LEU A 212 28.22 0.33 -32.47
CA LEU A 212 28.36 -1.12 -32.47
C LEU A 212 26.98 -1.80 -32.48
N PHE A 213 26.05 -1.32 -31.64
CA PHE A 213 24.66 -1.76 -31.62
C PHE A 213 23.96 -1.61 -32.98
N LEU A 214 24.01 -0.41 -33.57
CA LEU A 214 23.38 -0.13 -34.86
C LEU A 214 23.98 -0.98 -35.98
N LYS A 215 25.31 -1.08 -36.07
CA LYS A 215 25.98 -1.91 -37.08
C LYS A 215 25.54 -3.38 -37.00
N HIS A 216 25.48 -3.93 -35.79
CA HIS A 216 25.04 -5.31 -35.58
C HIS A 216 23.56 -5.52 -35.96
N ARG A 217 22.67 -4.65 -35.47
CA ARG A 217 21.23 -4.75 -35.76
C ARG A 217 20.93 -4.54 -37.22
N LEU A 218 21.49 -3.50 -37.85
CA LEU A 218 21.29 -3.22 -39.27
C LEU A 218 21.84 -4.34 -40.16
N ALA A 219 22.97 -4.98 -39.80
CA ALA A 219 23.47 -6.15 -40.51
C ALA A 219 22.48 -7.33 -40.43
N THR A 220 21.88 -7.55 -39.26
CA THR A 220 20.85 -8.58 -39.06
C THR A 220 19.59 -8.28 -39.88
N ILE A 221 19.15 -7.02 -39.91
CA ILE A 221 18.01 -6.55 -40.69
C ILE A 221 18.27 -6.71 -42.18
N ARG A 222 19.45 -6.30 -42.65
CA ARG A 222 19.90 -6.47 -44.04
C ARG A 222 19.80 -7.92 -44.49
N HIS A 223 20.26 -8.86 -43.67
CA HIS A 223 20.12 -10.28 -43.96
C HIS A 223 18.66 -10.75 -43.97
N LYS A 224 17.86 -10.38 -42.96
CA LYS A 224 16.45 -10.81 -42.85
C LYS A 224 15.54 -10.23 -43.94
N ARG A 225 15.85 -9.03 -44.43
CA ARG A 225 15.08 -8.28 -45.43
C ARG A 225 15.64 -8.42 -46.86
N SER A 226 16.76 -9.13 -47.03
CA SER A 226 17.46 -9.28 -48.31
C SER A 226 17.83 -7.94 -48.97
N LEU A 227 18.30 -6.98 -48.18
CA LEU A 227 18.70 -5.64 -48.65
C LEU A 227 20.11 -5.66 -49.26
N SER A 228 20.46 -4.60 -49.99
CA SER A 228 21.79 -4.43 -50.59
C SER A 228 22.91 -4.61 -49.55
N PRO A 229 24.06 -5.25 -49.90
CA PRO A 229 25.21 -5.40 -49.00
C PRO A 229 25.68 -4.08 -48.39
N ASP A 230 25.61 -2.99 -49.16
CA ASP A 230 26.07 -1.66 -48.73
C ASP A 230 25.00 -0.87 -47.97
N TRP A 231 23.78 -1.41 -47.81
CA TRP A 231 22.71 -0.71 -47.10
C TRP A 231 22.95 -0.68 -45.57
N PRO A 232 22.71 0.46 -44.88
CA PRO A 232 22.30 1.77 -45.38
C PRO A 232 23.48 2.70 -45.75
N GLY A 233 24.72 2.24 -45.67
CA GLY A 233 25.94 2.99 -45.93
C GLY A 233 26.52 3.63 -44.67
N ASP A 234 27.85 3.69 -44.58
CA ASP A 234 28.56 4.16 -43.37
C ASP A 234 28.21 5.60 -42.97
N ALA A 235 28.03 6.48 -43.94
CA ALA A 235 27.61 7.86 -43.69
C ALA A 235 26.24 7.94 -43.01
N ASN A 236 25.27 7.15 -43.49
CA ASN A 236 23.94 7.09 -42.89
C ASN A 236 23.98 6.46 -41.49
N ILE A 237 24.79 5.42 -41.28
CA ILE A 237 25.00 4.83 -39.94
C ILE A 237 25.51 5.90 -38.98
N GLN A 238 26.51 6.70 -39.38
CA GLN A 238 27.08 7.75 -38.54
C GLN A 238 26.05 8.85 -38.20
N THR A 239 25.17 9.20 -39.15
CA THR A 239 24.05 10.11 -38.89
C THR A 239 23.07 9.51 -37.88
N LEU A 240 22.68 8.25 -38.05
CA LEU A 240 21.77 7.56 -37.11
C LEU A 240 22.37 7.43 -35.70
N VAL A 241 23.69 7.21 -35.59
CA VAL A 241 24.43 7.25 -34.32
C VAL A 241 24.30 8.63 -33.68
N THR A 242 24.58 9.70 -34.43
CA THR A 242 24.49 11.09 -33.96
C THR A 242 23.07 11.47 -33.50
N MET A 243 22.06 10.98 -34.21
CA MET A 243 20.66 11.14 -33.84
C MET A 243 20.31 10.39 -32.55
N SER A 244 20.96 9.25 -32.29
CA SER A 244 20.65 8.39 -31.16
C SER A 244 21.38 8.74 -29.88
N VAL A 245 22.59 9.30 -29.93
CA VAL A 245 23.37 9.66 -28.72
C VAL A 245 22.62 10.72 -27.89
N PRO A 246 22.47 10.54 -26.54
CA PRO A 246 22.98 9.43 -25.71
C PRO A 246 21.96 8.30 -25.41
N LEU A 247 20.84 8.25 -26.13
CA LEU A 247 19.67 7.43 -25.84
C LEU A 247 19.59 6.18 -26.74
N PHE A 248 19.86 5.00 -26.19
CA PHE A 248 19.72 3.71 -26.88
C PHE A 248 18.30 3.43 -27.39
N ILE A 249 17.28 3.94 -26.70
CA ILE A 249 15.88 3.75 -27.12
C ILE A 249 15.62 4.32 -28.52
N VAL A 250 16.34 5.38 -28.92
CA VAL A 250 16.22 5.98 -30.25
C VAL A 250 16.75 5.02 -31.31
N ALA A 251 17.98 4.53 -31.13
CA ALA A 251 18.59 3.53 -32.01
C ALA A 251 17.72 2.27 -32.13
N ALA A 252 17.23 1.75 -31.00
CA ALA A 252 16.37 0.56 -30.98
C ALA A 252 15.04 0.79 -31.70
N THR A 253 14.42 1.97 -31.54
CA THR A 253 13.16 2.32 -32.21
C THR A 253 13.35 2.47 -33.72
N ILE A 254 14.46 3.07 -34.15
CA ILE A 254 14.85 3.15 -35.57
C ILE A 254 15.05 1.74 -36.15
N CYS A 255 15.77 0.85 -35.47
CA CYS A 255 15.93 -0.54 -35.92
C CYS A 255 14.57 -1.26 -36.04
N ARG A 256 13.66 -1.08 -35.07
CA ARG A 256 12.31 -1.67 -35.13
C ARG A 256 11.51 -1.19 -36.34
N LEU A 257 11.65 0.08 -36.74
CA LEU A 257 11.01 0.58 -37.97
C LEU A 257 11.53 -0.13 -39.21
N PHE A 258 12.84 -0.38 -39.29
CA PHE A 258 13.43 -1.13 -40.40
C PHE A 258 13.13 -2.63 -40.34
N GLU A 259 12.76 -3.19 -39.19
CA GLU A 259 12.35 -4.59 -39.05
C GLU A 259 10.91 -4.84 -39.52
N ASP A 260 10.04 -3.83 -39.51
CA ASP A 260 8.62 -4.00 -39.85
C ASP A 260 8.40 -4.32 -41.34
N HIS A 261 8.00 -5.57 -41.62
CA HIS A 261 7.78 -6.09 -42.98
C HIS A 261 6.77 -5.29 -43.81
N ASN A 262 5.88 -4.52 -43.19
CA ASN A 262 4.91 -3.70 -43.90
C ASN A 262 5.51 -2.39 -44.44
N LEU A 263 6.73 -2.06 -44.03
CA LEU A 263 7.41 -0.80 -44.36
C LEU A 263 8.61 -1.05 -45.27
N ASP A 264 8.83 -0.14 -46.22
CA ASP A 264 10.03 -0.12 -47.07
C ASP A 264 11.22 0.53 -46.33
N PRO A 265 12.33 -0.20 -46.07
CA PRO A 265 13.47 0.33 -45.33
C PRO A 265 14.12 1.57 -45.94
N ASP A 266 14.15 1.70 -47.27
CA ASP A 266 14.77 2.85 -47.95
C ASP A 266 13.94 4.12 -47.81
N GLN A 267 12.62 4.01 -48.01
CA GLN A 267 11.70 5.10 -47.69
C GLN A 267 11.81 5.48 -46.20
N CYS A 268 11.89 4.49 -45.30
CA CYS A 268 12.02 4.74 -43.88
C CYS A 268 13.28 5.54 -43.54
N LEU A 269 14.41 5.15 -44.12
CA LEU A 269 15.68 5.81 -43.91
C LEU A 269 15.60 7.27 -44.35
N THR A 270 15.06 7.50 -45.54
CA THR A 270 14.88 8.86 -46.09
C THR A 270 14.01 9.74 -45.20
N GLU A 271 12.92 9.19 -44.64
CA GLU A 271 12.03 9.92 -43.74
C GLU A 271 12.69 10.25 -42.40
N ILE A 272 13.42 9.30 -41.79
CA ILE A 272 14.12 9.51 -40.51
C ILE A 272 15.20 10.59 -40.67
N LEU A 273 15.97 10.54 -41.76
CA LEU A 273 17.05 11.51 -42.02
C LEU A 273 16.55 12.96 -42.16
N LYS A 274 15.27 13.20 -42.48
CA LYS A 274 14.69 14.57 -42.46
C LYS A 274 14.77 15.23 -41.09
N TYR A 275 14.80 14.44 -40.02
CA TYR A 275 14.80 14.92 -38.63
C TYR A 275 16.20 14.96 -38.02
N GLN A 276 17.26 14.79 -38.82
CA GLN A 276 18.65 14.77 -38.34
C GLN A 276 19.09 16.04 -37.60
N ASN A 277 18.45 17.17 -37.88
CA ASN A 277 18.75 18.49 -37.30
C ASN A 277 17.83 18.90 -36.14
N GLN A 278 16.99 17.99 -35.63
CA GLN A 278 16.13 18.30 -34.49
C GLN A 278 16.95 18.45 -33.20
N GLU A 279 16.69 19.53 -32.45
CA GLU A 279 17.34 19.78 -31.16
C GLU A 279 16.90 18.76 -30.09
N SER A 280 15.61 18.38 -30.11
CA SER A 280 15.06 17.36 -29.21
C SER A 280 15.23 15.96 -29.79
N LYS A 281 15.89 15.09 -29.03
CA LYS A 281 16.08 13.67 -29.38
C LYS A 281 14.76 12.90 -29.41
N PHE A 282 13.80 13.27 -28.58
CA PHE A 282 12.46 12.68 -28.60
C PHE A 282 11.70 13.05 -29.88
N ASP A 283 11.87 14.29 -30.36
CA ASP A 283 11.26 14.74 -31.61
C ASP A 283 11.80 13.91 -32.79
N GLY A 284 13.12 13.76 -32.88
CA GLY A 284 13.77 12.92 -33.89
C GLY A 284 13.43 11.42 -33.80
N THR A 285 12.88 10.96 -32.68
CA THR A 285 12.49 9.56 -32.49
C THR A 285 11.03 9.30 -32.82
N TYR A 286 10.13 10.16 -32.33
CA TYR A 286 8.69 9.92 -32.39
C TYR A 286 8.00 10.61 -33.56
N LEU A 287 8.45 11.80 -33.98
CA LEU A 287 7.86 12.48 -35.13
C LEU A 287 7.94 11.65 -36.42
N PRO A 288 9.05 10.97 -36.76
CA PRO A 288 9.09 10.12 -37.95
C PRO A 288 8.04 8.99 -37.91
N VAL A 289 7.78 8.43 -36.73
CA VAL A 289 6.77 7.37 -36.55
C VAL A 289 5.36 7.92 -36.70
N LEU A 290 5.08 9.06 -36.05
CA LEU A 290 3.75 9.67 -36.00
C LEU A 290 3.38 10.31 -37.34
N ASP A 291 4.27 11.05 -37.98
CA ASP A 291 3.99 11.75 -39.24
C ASP A 291 3.72 10.77 -40.38
N ARG A 292 4.32 9.57 -40.35
CA ARG A 292 4.03 8.50 -41.30
C ARG A 292 2.59 8.01 -41.22
N LEU A 293 1.95 8.06 -40.05
CA LEU A 293 0.56 7.62 -39.91
C LEU A 293 -0.38 8.43 -40.80
N VAL A 294 -0.01 9.66 -41.13
CA VAL A 294 -0.83 10.62 -41.86
C VAL A 294 -0.25 11.04 -43.19
N SER A 295 0.99 10.67 -43.52
CA SER A 295 1.70 11.12 -44.73
C SER A 295 0.96 10.81 -46.04
N ASN A 296 0.18 9.72 -46.06
CA ASN A 296 -0.55 9.25 -47.24
C ASN A 296 -2.00 9.79 -47.32
N TYR A 297 -2.43 10.61 -46.37
CA TYR A 297 -3.81 11.10 -46.27
C TYR A 297 -3.85 12.61 -46.21
N SER A 298 -4.86 13.22 -46.84
CA SER A 298 -5.08 14.67 -46.81
C SER A 298 -6.53 15.02 -46.51
N GLY A 299 -6.75 16.26 -46.05
CA GLY A 299 -8.08 16.80 -45.78
C GLY A 299 -8.84 16.07 -44.66
N ARG A 300 -10.14 15.80 -44.87
CA ARG A 300 -11.01 15.21 -43.83
C ARG A 300 -10.55 13.82 -43.36
N ARG A 301 -10.01 13.00 -44.27
CA ARG A 301 -9.58 11.63 -43.92
C ARG A 301 -8.40 11.63 -42.96
N GLN A 302 -7.47 12.57 -43.16
CA GLN A 302 -6.33 12.77 -42.27
C GLN A 302 -6.79 13.17 -40.87
N MET A 303 -7.72 14.14 -40.77
CA MET A 303 -8.26 14.59 -39.48
C MET A 303 -8.98 13.46 -38.71
N GLN A 304 -9.77 12.64 -39.42
CA GLN A 304 -10.42 11.47 -38.82
C GLN A 304 -9.39 10.46 -38.30
N LEU A 305 -8.37 10.15 -39.10
CA LEU A 305 -7.35 9.18 -38.72
C LEU A 305 -6.54 9.66 -37.50
N VAL A 306 -6.17 10.95 -37.47
CA VAL A 306 -5.52 11.57 -36.31
C VAL A 306 -6.38 11.36 -35.07
N GLN A 307 -7.67 11.69 -35.13
CA GLN A 307 -8.57 11.56 -33.99
C GLN A 307 -8.69 10.10 -33.53
N GLU A 308 -8.86 9.15 -34.45
CA GLU A 308 -8.97 7.73 -34.13
C GLU A 308 -7.70 7.18 -33.47
N VAL A 309 -6.51 7.51 -34.01
CA VAL A 309 -5.23 7.10 -33.41
C VAL A 309 -5.04 7.77 -32.05
N GLN A 310 -5.31 9.07 -31.95
CA GLN A 310 -5.19 9.84 -30.71
C GLN A 310 -6.12 9.28 -29.62
N GLU A 311 -7.31 8.78 -29.97
CA GLU A 311 -8.22 8.14 -29.03
C GLU A 311 -7.71 6.80 -28.52
N VAL A 312 -7.18 5.95 -29.41
CA VAL A 312 -6.62 4.64 -29.00
C VAL A 312 -5.32 4.82 -28.22
N LEU A 313 -4.37 5.56 -28.79
CA LEU A 313 -3.06 5.77 -28.19
C LEU A 313 -3.16 6.59 -26.91
N GLY A 314 -4.01 7.61 -26.88
CA GLY A 314 -4.26 8.43 -25.69
C GLY A 314 -4.83 7.65 -24.52
N VAL A 315 -5.66 6.64 -24.77
CA VAL A 315 -6.08 5.68 -23.73
C VAL A 315 -4.88 4.89 -23.24
N ILE A 316 -4.14 4.23 -24.14
CA ILE A 316 -3.02 3.33 -23.78
C ILE A 316 -1.96 4.05 -22.93
N ILE A 317 -1.62 5.30 -23.28
CA ILE A 317 -0.59 6.05 -22.53
C ILE A 317 -1.07 6.51 -21.14
N LEU A 318 -2.38 6.58 -20.89
CA LEU A 318 -2.95 7.02 -19.62
C LEU A 318 -3.52 5.88 -18.77
N LEU A 319 -3.49 4.64 -19.27
CA LEU A 319 -3.86 3.49 -18.45
C LEU A 319 -2.87 3.34 -17.28
N GLU A 320 -3.39 3.19 -16.07
CA GLU A 320 -2.56 2.89 -14.88
C GLU A 320 -2.18 1.41 -14.81
N SER A 321 -2.87 0.53 -15.53
CA SER A 321 -2.46 -0.85 -15.77
C SER A 321 -2.80 -1.24 -17.21
N PRO A 322 -1.89 -1.88 -17.96
CA PRO A 322 -2.06 -2.09 -19.38
C PRO A 322 -3.17 -3.10 -19.67
N LEU A 323 -3.96 -2.83 -20.71
CA LEU A 323 -5.09 -3.66 -21.12
C LEU A 323 -4.82 -4.36 -22.46
N SER A 324 -5.46 -5.50 -22.65
CA SER A 324 -5.44 -6.24 -23.92
C SER A 324 -6.30 -5.54 -24.97
N VAL A 325 -6.12 -5.90 -26.24
CA VAL A 325 -6.94 -5.32 -27.34
C VAL A 325 -8.42 -5.60 -27.11
N ILE A 326 -8.75 -6.79 -26.60
CA ILE A 326 -10.12 -7.19 -26.25
C ILE A 326 -10.68 -6.29 -25.14
N SER A 327 -9.92 -6.05 -24.07
CA SER A 327 -10.37 -5.20 -22.96
C SER A 327 -10.42 -3.73 -23.34
N LEU A 328 -9.47 -3.24 -24.15
CA LEU A 328 -9.50 -1.89 -24.74
C LEU A 328 -10.75 -1.68 -25.59
N SER A 329 -11.11 -2.67 -26.43
CA SER A 329 -12.32 -2.64 -27.26
C SER A 329 -13.57 -2.43 -26.44
N LYS A 330 -13.71 -3.19 -25.35
CA LYS A 330 -14.86 -3.10 -24.45
C LYS A 330 -14.88 -1.80 -23.63
N LEU A 331 -13.74 -1.35 -23.12
CA LEU A 331 -13.62 -0.09 -22.40
C LEU A 331 -13.93 1.11 -23.30
N MET A 332 -13.46 1.11 -24.54
CA MET A 332 -13.64 2.20 -25.49
C MET A 332 -14.97 2.14 -26.26
N GLY A 333 -15.64 0.99 -26.28
CA GLY A 333 -16.81 0.75 -27.13
C GLY A 333 -16.49 0.73 -28.63
N THR A 334 -15.25 0.39 -28.99
CA THR A 334 -14.74 0.38 -30.39
C THR A 334 -14.38 -1.05 -30.78
N SER A 335 -14.59 -1.47 -32.04
CA SER A 335 -14.29 -2.85 -32.45
C SER A 335 -12.81 -3.19 -32.34
N THR A 336 -12.50 -4.44 -31.96
CA THR A 336 -11.11 -4.95 -31.90
C THR A 336 -10.39 -4.74 -33.22
N VAL A 337 -11.05 -5.02 -34.35
CA VAL A 337 -10.52 -4.80 -35.71
C VAL A 337 -10.08 -3.36 -35.95
N SER A 338 -10.86 -2.38 -35.49
CA SER A 338 -10.52 -0.96 -35.65
C SER A 338 -9.32 -0.59 -34.79
N ILE A 339 -9.28 -1.04 -33.54
CA ILE A 339 -8.16 -0.83 -32.62
C ILE A 339 -6.89 -1.46 -33.17
N THR A 340 -6.92 -2.73 -33.53
CA THR A 340 -5.79 -3.45 -34.14
C THR A 340 -5.30 -2.72 -35.39
N ALA A 341 -6.20 -2.27 -36.26
CA ALA A 341 -5.81 -1.50 -37.45
C ALA A 341 -5.10 -0.18 -37.11
N ARG A 342 -5.45 0.52 -36.02
CA ARG A 342 -4.74 1.73 -35.58
C ARG A 342 -3.40 1.41 -34.89
N LEU A 343 -3.33 0.27 -34.20
CA LEU A 343 -2.12 -0.17 -33.50
C LEU A 343 -1.06 -0.77 -34.42
N ASN A 344 -1.45 -1.42 -35.53
CA ASN A 344 -0.51 -2.07 -36.45
C ASN A 344 0.57 -1.11 -36.98
N SER A 345 0.27 0.17 -37.12
CA SER A 345 1.24 1.16 -37.60
C SER A 345 2.20 1.67 -36.50
N LEU A 346 2.04 1.18 -35.26
CA LEU A 346 2.77 1.62 -34.06
C LEU A 346 3.64 0.52 -33.44
N HIS A 347 3.90 -0.59 -34.14
CA HIS A 347 4.75 -1.70 -33.67
C HIS A 347 6.19 -1.28 -33.30
N SER A 348 6.68 -0.14 -33.78
CA SER A 348 8.00 0.37 -33.43
C SER A 348 8.08 0.97 -32.02
N VAL A 349 6.94 1.41 -31.48
CA VAL A 349 6.84 2.12 -30.19
C VAL A 349 5.94 1.42 -29.17
N LEU A 350 5.08 0.51 -29.63
CA LEU A 350 4.23 -0.35 -28.80
C LEU A 350 4.60 -1.82 -28.95
N ASN A 351 4.66 -2.53 -27.83
CA ASN A 351 4.62 -3.98 -27.81
C ASN A 351 3.16 -4.43 -27.97
N ILE A 352 2.83 -4.95 -29.15
CA ILE A 352 1.50 -5.44 -29.50
C ILE A 352 1.61 -6.96 -29.64
N PRO A 353 1.15 -7.74 -28.64
CA PRO A 353 1.21 -9.18 -28.69
C PRO A 353 0.38 -9.76 -29.84
N LYS A 354 0.78 -10.92 -30.38
CA LYS A 354 -0.02 -11.66 -31.36
C LYS A 354 -1.31 -12.23 -30.76
N ASP A 355 -1.24 -12.61 -29.48
CA ASP A 355 -2.41 -13.03 -28.72
C ASP A 355 -3.15 -11.78 -28.21
N GLU A 356 -4.36 -11.55 -28.72
CA GLU A 356 -5.19 -10.38 -28.38
C GLU A 356 -5.65 -10.37 -26.91
N ALA A 357 -5.49 -11.48 -26.18
CA ALA A 357 -5.74 -11.55 -24.74
C ALA A 357 -4.60 -10.96 -23.89
N LEU A 358 -3.39 -10.84 -24.46
CA LEU A 358 -2.25 -10.25 -23.76
C LEU A 358 -2.28 -8.71 -23.86
N PRO A 359 -1.81 -7.99 -22.82
CA PRO A 359 -1.91 -6.54 -22.77
C PRO A 359 -0.94 -5.83 -23.74
N VAL A 360 -1.46 -4.78 -24.37
CA VAL A 360 -0.67 -3.86 -25.22
C VAL A 360 0.15 -2.96 -24.32
N ARG A 361 1.45 -2.84 -24.58
CA ARG A 361 2.37 -2.09 -23.72
C ARG A 361 3.16 -1.06 -24.50
N LEU A 362 3.53 0.03 -23.84
CA LEU A 362 4.57 0.94 -24.32
C LEU A 362 5.91 0.22 -24.24
N PHE A 363 6.76 0.33 -25.27
CA PHE A 363 8.15 -0.11 -25.11
C PHE A 363 8.90 0.75 -24.09
N HIS A 364 8.47 2.01 -23.93
CA HIS A 364 9.13 2.94 -23.04
C HIS A 364 8.23 4.13 -22.67
N LEU A 365 8.28 4.55 -21.40
CA LEU A 365 7.48 5.66 -20.85
C LEU A 365 7.75 7.02 -21.50
N SER A 366 8.88 7.22 -22.18
CA SER A 366 9.13 8.49 -22.87
C SER A 366 8.15 8.82 -23.98
N LEU A 367 7.46 7.84 -24.57
CA LEU A 367 6.37 8.12 -25.51
C LEU A 367 5.18 8.79 -24.78
N ARG A 368 4.84 8.30 -23.58
CA ARG A 368 3.80 8.92 -22.73
C ARG A 368 4.19 10.35 -22.40
N TYR A 369 5.43 10.59 -21.96
CA TYR A 369 5.88 11.95 -21.64
C TYR A 369 5.86 12.87 -22.86
N PHE A 370 6.35 12.41 -24.02
CA PHE A 370 6.35 13.18 -25.25
C PHE A 370 4.93 13.59 -25.68
N LEU A 371 3.98 12.66 -25.69
CA LEU A 371 2.61 12.94 -26.15
C LEU A 371 1.78 13.77 -25.17
N LEU A 372 2.14 13.81 -23.89
CA LEU A 372 1.46 14.62 -22.88
C LEU A 372 2.08 16.01 -22.70
N ASP A 373 3.32 16.23 -23.18
CA ASP A 373 4.00 17.52 -23.08
C ASP A 373 3.27 18.59 -23.92
N PRO A 374 2.84 19.72 -23.32
CA PRO A 374 2.17 20.79 -24.04
C PRO A 374 2.96 21.35 -25.24
N SER A 375 4.29 21.33 -25.19
CA SER A 375 5.14 21.80 -26.29
C SER A 375 5.04 20.93 -27.54
N THR A 376 4.62 19.67 -27.39
CA THR A 376 4.41 18.73 -28.51
C THR A 376 3.18 19.10 -29.35
N ARG A 377 2.25 19.89 -28.82
CA ARG A 377 1.02 20.31 -29.51
C ARG A 377 1.27 21.03 -30.83
N GLU A 378 2.33 21.83 -30.89
CA GLU A 378 2.70 22.57 -32.10
C GLU A 378 3.49 21.69 -33.10
N LYS A 379 4.08 20.60 -32.61
CA LYS A 379 4.95 19.71 -33.39
C LYS A 379 4.18 18.61 -34.10
N THR A 380 3.09 18.11 -33.51
CA THR A 380 2.34 16.98 -34.05
C THR A 380 0.85 17.03 -33.68
N PRO A 381 -0.05 16.64 -34.58
CA PRO A 381 -1.50 16.63 -34.30
C PRO A 381 -1.90 15.49 -33.34
N PHE A 382 -0.99 14.57 -33.01
CA PHE A 382 -1.23 13.44 -32.10
C PHE A 382 -1.04 13.76 -30.62
N TRP A 383 -0.67 15.00 -30.26
CA TRP A 383 -0.57 15.44 -28.87
C TRP A 383 -1.87 15.15 -28.09
N VAL A 384 -1.76 14.63 -26.87
CA VAL A 384 -2.92 14.23 -26.05
C VAL A 384 -3.09 15.18 -24.89
N ASN A 385 -4.26 15.83 -24.81
CA ASN A 385 -4.63 16.59 -23.63
C ASN A 385 -4.92 15.62 -22.46
N LYS A 386 -4.05 15.63 -21.45
CA LYS A 386 -4.14 14.76 -20.27
C LYS A 386 -5.49 14.86 -19.57
N GLU A 387 -5.96 16.07 -19.29
CA GLU A 387 -7.18 16.32 -18.50
C GLU A 387 -8.42 15.84 -19.28
N GLN A 388 -8.51 16.21 -20.57
CA GLN A 388 -9.62 15.82 -21.43
C GLN A 388 -9.68 14.29 -21.65
N MET A 389 -8.53 13.63 -21.84
CA MET A 389 -8.50 12.18 -22.05
C MET A 389 -8.81 11.42 -20.75
N ASN A 390 -8.33 11.88 -19.59
CA ASN A 390 -8.74 11.33 -18.29
C ASN A 390 -10.24 11.47 -18.06
N ARG A 391 -10.86 12.59 -18.47
CA ARG A 391 -12.32 12.72 -18.44
C ARG A 391 -13.03 11.67 -19.32
N LYS A 392 -12.53 11.44 -20.54
CA LYS A 392 -13.08 10.38 -21.42
C LYS A 392 -12.94 9.00 -20.76
N LEU A 393 -11.80 8.71 -20.13
CA LEU A 393 -11.55 7.45 -19.43
C LEU A 393 -12.48 7.28 -18.23
N LEU A 394 -12.70 8.32 -17.43
CA LEU A 394 -13.68 8.32 -16.33
C LEU A 394 -15.07 7.89 -16.83
N ILE A 395 -15.58 8.57 -17.86
CA ILE A 395 -16.91 8.27 -18.41
C ILE A 395 -16.97 6.84 -18.93
N ARG A 396 -15.93 6.38 -19.63
CA ARG A 396 -15.82 5.00 -20.12
C ARG A 396 -15.83 3.98 -18.97
N CYS A 397 -15.08 4.23 -17.89
CA CYS A 397 -15.05 3.36 -16.71
C CYS A 397 -16.44 3.27 -16.06
N LEU A 398 -17.11 4.42 -15.87
CA LEU A 398 -18.45 4.48 -15.30
C LEU A 398 -19.47 3.75 -16.18
N LEU A 399 -19.39 3.89 -17.51
CA LEU A 399 -20.26 3.17 -18.45
C LEU A 399 -20.04 1.65 -18.44
N VAL A 400 -18.79 1.18 -18.34
CA VAL A 400 -18.48 -0.25 -18.20
C VAL A 400 -19.09 -0.78 -16.91
N MET A 401 -18.88 -0.05 -15.80
CA MET A 401 -19.44 -0.43 -14.51
C MET A 401 -20.97 -0.44 -14.52
N GLN A 402 -21.64 0.59 -15.02
CA GLN A 402 -23.11 0.65 -15.10
C GLN A 402 -23.72 -0.52 -15.88
N LYS A 403 -23.02 -1.02 -16.90
CA LYS A 403 -23.51 -2.17 -17.71
C LYS A 403 -23.29 -3.53 -17.05
N SER A 404 -22.31 -3.65 -16.15
CA SER A 404 -21.84 -4.94 -15.65
C SER A 404 -22.08 -5.16 -14.16
N LEU A 405 -22.09 -4.09 -13.37
CA LEU A 405 -22.26 -4.15 -11.92
C LEU A 405 -23.66 -4.64 -11.56
N LYS A 406 -23.72 -5.68 -10.74
CA LYS A 406 -24.92 -6.26 -10.16
C LYS A 406 -24.57 -6.98 -8.87
N LYS A 407 -25.55 -7.15 -7.98
CA LYS A 407 -25.38 -7.91 -6.74
C LYS A 407 -24.97 -9.35 -7.04
N ASN A 408 -24.02 -9.86 -6.27
CA ASN A 408 -23.51 -11.22 -6.39
C ASN A 408 -23.00 -11.53 -7.81
N ILE A 409 -22.12 -10.67 -8.33
CA ILE A 409 -21.66 -10.75 -9.72
C ILE A 409 -20.96 -12.08 -10.03
N CYS A 410 -20.26 -12.64 -9.04
CA CYS A 410 -19.57 -13.94 -9.13
C CYS A 410 -20.49 -15.15 -8.89
N SER A 411 -21.80 -14.95 -8.72
CA SER A 411 -22.79 -16.03 -8.53
C SER A 411 -22.42 -16.99 -7.39
N LEU A 412 -21.95 -16.43 -6.27
CA LEU A 412 -21.60 -17.19 -5.06
C LEU A 412 -22.85 -17.88 -4.49
N LYS A 413 -22.68 -19.10 -3.99
CA LYS A 413 -23.78 -19.98 -3.56
C LYS A 413 -24.49 -19.52 -2.28
N SER A 414 -23.78 -18.85 -1.38
CA SER A 414 -24.33 -18.36 -0.12
C SER A 414 -23.62 -17.09 0.35
N TYR A 415 -24.24 -16.39 1.29
CA TYR A 415 -23.73 -15.15 1.86
C TYR A 415 -22.50 -15.34 2.75
N GLY A 416 -22.23 -16.58 3.19
CA GLY A 416 -21.10 -16.92 4.07
C GLY A 416 -19.83 -17.37 3.37
N ILE A 417 -19.79 -17.41 2.04
CA ILE A 417 -18.57 -17.76 1.29
C ILE A 417 -17.51 -16.70 1.56
N GLU A 418 -16.36 -17.15 2.07
CA GLU A 418 -15.25 -16.27 2.33
C GLU A 418 -14.44 -16.01 1.05
N ARG A 419 -13.79 -14.85 0.97
CA ARG A 419 -12.99 -14.42 -0.18
C ARG A 419 -11.91 -15.45 -0.55
N ARG A 420 -11.27 -16.06 0.44
CA ARG A 420 -10.26 -17.12 0.26
C ARG A 420 -10.81 -18.40 -0.38
N ASP A 421 -12.12 -18.64 -0.28
CA ASP A 421 -12.79 -19.81 -0.84
C ASP A 421 -13.35 -19.55 -2.25
N ILE A 422 -13.26 -18.32 -2.76
CA ILE A 422 -13.66 -17.97 -4.13
C ILE A 422 -12.62 -18.50 -5.11
N ASN A 423 -13.07 -19.33 -6.06
CA ASN A 423 -12.18 -19.90 -7.06
C ASN A 423 -11.55 -18.80 -7.94
N PRO A 424 -10.21 -18.65 -7.98
CA PRO A 424 -9.53 -17.62 -8.77
C PRO A 424 -9.87 -17.67 -10.27
N ASN A 425 -10.11 -18.86 -10.82
CA ASN A 425 -10.46 -19.03 -12.23
C ASN A 425 -11.86 -18.49 -12.55
N SER A 426 -12.76 -18.47 -11.56
CA SER A 426 -14.10 -17.91 -11.72
C SER A 426 -14.08 -16.37 -11.71
N ILE A 427 -13.15 -15.77 -10.95
CA ILE A 427 -12.97 -14.31 -10.88
C ILE A 427 -12.70 -13.75 -12.29
N GLY A 428 -11.76 -14.33 -13.04
CA GLY A 428 -11.46 -13.86 -14.41
C GLY A 428 -12.62 -14.01 -15.40
N HIS A 429 -13.54 -14.95 -15.16
CA HIS A 429 -14.73 -15.14 -16.00
C HIS A 429 -15.81 -14.10 -15.73
N TYR A 430 -16.10 -13.81 -14.46
CA TYR A 430 -17.14 -12.86 -14.06
C TYR A 430 -16.65 -11.40 -14.02
N LEU A 431 -15.37 -11.20 -13.75
CA LEU A 431 -14.70 -9.91 -13.62
C LEU A 431 -13.62 -9.80 -14.71
N PRO A 432 -14.00 -9.46 -15.95
CA PRO A 432 -13.01 -9.29 -17.01
C PRO A 432 -12.13 -8.05 -16.75
N SER A 433 -10.95 -7.99 -17.37
CA SER A 433 -9.92 -7.00 -17.04
C SER A 433 -10.37 -5.54 -17.20
N GLU A 434 -11.23 -5.24 -18.18
CA GLU A 434 -11.80 -3.89 -18.34
C GLU A 434 -12.71 -3.47 -17.18
N LEU A 435 -13.41 -4.42 -16.55
CA LEU A 435 -14.27 -4.15 -15.39
C LEU A 435 -13.41 -3.98 -14.15
N GLN A 436 -12.43 -4.85 -13.93
CA GLN A 436 -11.46 -4.72 -12.83
C GLN A 436 -10.75 -3.36 -12.89
N TYR A 437 -10.28 -2.98 -14.07
CA TYR A 437 -9.67 -1.66 -14.32
C TYR A 437 -10.62 -0.52 -13.95
N SER A 438 -11.86 -0.59 -14.46
CA SER A 438 -12.86 0.46 -14.24
C SER A 438 -13.21 0.62 -12.77
N CYS A 439 -13.38 -0.48 -12.03
CA CYS A 439 -13.66 -0.46 -10.59
C CYS A 439 -12.51 0.13 -9.78
N ARG A 440 -11.25 -0.14 -10.16
CA ARG A 440 -10.10 0.31 -9.39
C ARG A 440 -9.70 1.77 -9.69
N TYR A 441 -9.73 2.19 -10.96
CA TYR A 441 -9.07 3.43 -11.38
C TYR A 441 -10.00 4.60 -11.79
N TRP A 442 -11.33 4.45 -11.73
CA TRP A 442 -12.24 5.54 -12.14
C TRP A 442 -12.04 6.83 -11.29
N ILE A 443 -11.82 6.70 -9.98
CA ILE A 443 -11.56 7.85 -9.09
C ILE A 443 -10.23 8.51 -9.44
N HIS A 444 -9.21 7.72 -9.78
CA HIS A 444 -7.93 8.27 -10.24
C HIS A 444 -8.11 9.13 -11.50
N HIS A 445 -8.84 8.64 -12.50
CA HIS A 445 -9.13 9.42 -13.71
C HIS A 445 -9.97 10.67 -13.46
N LEU A 446 -10.86 10.65 -12.47
CA LEU A 446 -11.61 11.83 -12.05
C LEU A 446 -10.71 12.91 -11.44
N VAL A 447 -9.79 12.53 -10.55
CA VAL A 447 -8.83 13.48 -9.96
C VAL A 447 -7.92 14.06 -11.03
N GLN A 448 -7.42 13.21 -11.94
CA GLN A 448 -6.53 13.64 -13.03
C GLN A 448 -7.25 14.49 -14.10
N SER A 449 -8.57 14.39 -14.22
CA SER A 449 -9.35 15.24 -15.13
C SER A 449 -9.59 16.64 -14.58
N LYS A 450 -9.47 16.83 -13.26
CA LYS A 450 -9.82 18.07 -12.54
C LYS A 450 -11.24 18.56 -12.84
N ASP A 451 -12.13 17.67 -13.24
CA ASP A 451 -13.47 18.00 -13.74
C ASP A 451 -14.59 17.50 -12.81
N LEU A 452 -14.32 17.41 -11.50
CA LEU A 452 -15.29 16.88 -10.53
C LEU A 452 -16.61 17.65 -10.57
N ILE A 453 -16.54 18.99 -10.58
CA ILE A 453 -17.70 19.89 -10.53
C ILE A 453 -18.71 19.56 -11.64
N ASN A 454 -18.24 19.28 -12.85
CA ASN A 454 -19.11 18.99 -13.99
C ASN A 454 -19.62 17.53 -14.02
N GLN A 455 -19.10 16.65 -13.16
CA GLN A 455 -19.43 15.24 -13.11
C GLN A 455 -20.18 14.83 -11.83
N VAL A 456 -20.39 15.75 -10.87
CA VAL A 456 -21.04 15.50 -9.57
C VAL A 456 -22.36 14.74 -9.73
N ASP A 457 -23.27 15.24 -10.56
CA ASP A 457 -24.60 14.63 -10.72
C ASP A 457 -24.50 13.20 -11.28
N TYR A 458 -23.64 12.99 -12.26
CA TYR A 458 -23.46 11.68 -12.87
C TYR A 458 -22.83 10.67 -11.90
N ILE A 459 -21.84 11.10 -11.12
CA ILE A 459 -21.21 10.29 -10.07
C ILE A 459 -22.20 9.97 -8.96
N LEU A 460 -23.01 10.95 -8.54
CA LEU A 460 -24.00 10.74 -7.49
C LEU A 460 -25.06 9.73 -7.92
N VAL A 461 -25.57 9.82 -9.14
CA VAL A 461 -26.51 8.83 -9.70
C VAL A 461 -25.85 7.45 -9.73
N PHE A 462 -24.62 7.35 -10.25
CA PHE A 462 -23.88 6.10 -10.28
C PHE A 462 -23.71 5.49 -8.87
N LEU A 463 -23.32 6.29 -7.88
CA LEU A 463 -23.11 5.80 -6.51
C LEU A 463 -24.43 5.37 -5.85
N LYS A 464 -25.52 6.11 -6.04
CA LYS A 464 -26.85 5.73 -5.52
C LYS A 464 -27.31 4.37 -6.06
N GLU A 465 -26.96 4.01 -7.29
CA GLU A 465 -27.34 2.74 -7.91
C GLU A 465 -26.32 1.61 -7.68
N HIS A 466 -25.03 1.95 -7.69
CA HIS A 466 -23.96 0.96 -7.82
C HIS A 466 -22.91 0.97 -6.71
N PHE A 467 -23.05 1.78 -5.67
CA PHE A 467 -22.08 1.83 -4.57
C PHE A 467 -21.80 0.45 -3.94
N LEU A 468 -22.81 -0.30 -3.49
CA LEU A 468 -22.57 -1.62 -2.90
C LEU A 468 -21.98 -2.63 -3.90
N HIS A 469 -22.44 -2.57 -5.15
CA HIS A 469 -21.94 -3.42 -6.24
C HIS A 469 -20.45 -3.19 -6.52
N TRP A 470 -20.03 -1.93 -6.52
CA TRP A 470 -18.64 -1.55 -6.66
C TRP A 470 -17.81 -2.02 -5.46
N VAL A 471 -18.31 -1.83 -4.23
CA VAL A 471 -17.64 -2.26 -3.00
C VAL A 471 -17.51 -3.78 -2.94
N GLU A 472 -18.53 -4.54 -3.36
CA GLU A 472 -18.48 -6.01 -3.45
C GLU A 472 -17.28 -6.46 -4.28
N ILE A 473 -17.11 -5.89 -5.48
CA ILE A 473 -16.00 -6.25 -6.38
C ILE A 473 -14.66 -5.83 -5.79
N MET A 474 -14.56 -4.61 -5.27
CA MET A 474 -13.32 -4.16 -4.62
C MET A 474 -12.96 -5.06 -3.44
N SER A 475 -13.95 -5.60 -2.71
CA SER A 475 -13.74 -6.59 -1.67
C SER A 475 -13.26 -7.93 -2.21
N ILE A 476 -13.91 -8.48 -3.24
CA ILE A 476 -13.51 -9.74 -3.90
C ILE A 476 -12.06 -9.66 -4.40
N LEU A 477 -11.68 -8.52 -4.97
CA LEU A 477 -10.33 -8.26 -5.48
C LEU A 477 -9.30 -7.95 -4.37
N GLY A 478 -9.72 -7.74 -3.12
CA GLY A 478 -8.84 -7.43 -1.99
C GLY A 478 -8.41 -5.97 -1.90
N TYR A 479 -9.14 -5.05 -2.53
CA TYR A 479 -8.86 -3.61 -2.58
C TYR A 479 -9.87 -2.77 -1.78
N ILE A 480 -10.51 -3.33 -0.75
CA ILE A 480 -11.51 -2.62 0.08
C ILE A 480 -10.91 -1.37 0.78
N SER A 481 -9.61 -1.37 1.07
CA SER A 481 -8.91 -0.19 1.61
C SER A 481 -8.83 0.97 0.62
N GLU A 482 -8.63 0.67 -0.66
CA GLU A 482 -8.57 1.67 -1.74
C GLU A 482 -9.92 2.37 -1.91
N VAL A 483 -11.04 1.70 -1.58
CA VAL A 483 -12.38 2.32 -1.57
C VAL A 483 -12.46 3.45 -0.54
N VAL A 484 -11.95 3.24 0.68
CA VAL A 484 -11.97 4.26 1.74
C VAL A 484 -11.11 5.46 1.35
N GLN A 485 -9.92 5.19 0.79
CA GLN A 485 -9.03 6.23 0.29
C GLN A 485 -9.70 7.00 -0.85
N GLY A 486 -10.31 6.30 -1.82
CA GLY A 486 -11.03 6.88 -2.94
C GLY A 486 -12.18 7.78 -2.49
N ILE A 487 -13.02 7.33 -1.56
CA ILE A 487 -14.09 8.16 -0.98
C ILE A 487 -13.52 9.39 -0.28
N THR A 488 -12.43 9.24 0.48
CA THR A 488 -11.78 10.37 1.16
C THR A 488 -11.25 11.40 0.16
N VAL A 489 -10.66 10.94 -0.96
CA VAL A 489 -10.22 11.82 -2.04
C VAL A 489 -11.40 12.56 -2.68
N LEU A 490 -12.51 11.86 -2.95
CA LEU A 490 -13.73 12.49 -3.48
C LEU A 490 -14.28 13.56 -2.52
N GLN A 491 -14.31 13.27 -1.22
CA GLN A 491 -14.74 14.24 -0.21
C GLN A 491 -13.81 15.45 -0.16
N SER A 492 -12.49 15.25 -0.24
CA SER A 492 -11.51 16.35 -0.21
C SER A 492 -11.55 17.23 -1.46
N ALA A 493 -11.94 16.65 -2.60
CA ALA A 493 -12.07 17.37 -3.86
C ALA A 493 -13.40 18.13 -3.96
N GLU A 494 -14.36 17.85 -3.07
CA GLU A 494 -15.66 18.50 -3.03
C GLU A 494 -15.65 19.68 -2.06
N ASP A 495 -15.63 20.90 -2.59
CA ASP A 495 -15.52 22.15 -1.81
C ASP A 495 -16.75 22.47 -0.92
N ARG A 496 -17.86 21.72 -1.06
CA ARG A 496 -19.13 22.01 -0.39
C ARG A 496 -19.52 20.88 0.55
N ASN A 497 -19.19 21.03 1.83
CA ASN A 497 -19.53 20.08 2.90
C ASN A 497 -21.04 19.81 3.08
N ASP A 498 -21.91 20.63 2.49
CA ASP A 498 -23.38 20.48 2.57
C ASP A 498 -24.02 19.91 1.29
N SER A 499 -23.23 19.52 0.29
CA SER A 499 -23.78 18.95 -0.94
C SER A 499 -24.40 17.55 -0.70
N GLU A 500 -25.31 17.15 -1.58
CA GLU A 500 -25.91 15.82 -1.53
C GLU A 500 -24.87 14.70 -1.76
N LEU A 501 -23.89 14.95 -2.64
CA LEU A 501 -22.78 14.02 -2.86
C LEU A 501 -21.91 13.89 -1.60
N PHE A 502 -21.57 14.99 -0.93
CA PHE A 502 -20.76 14.95 0.28
C PHE A 502 -21.48 14.17 1.39
N GLN A 503 -22.78 14.42 1.58
CA GLN A 503 -23.59 13.68 2.55
C GLN A 503 -23.63 12.19 2.24
N PHE A 504 -23.83 11.81 0.97
CA PHE A 504 -23.77 10.41 0.54
C PHE A 504 -22.38 9.81 0.79
N LEU A 505 -21.30 10.47 0.38
CA LEU A 505 -19.93 10.01 0.56
C LEU A 505 -19.56 9.87 2.04
N HIS A 506 -20.03 10.77 2.89
CA HIS A 506 -19.84 10.71 4.33
C HIS A 506 -20.54 9.49 4.93
N ASP A 507 -21.80 9.25 4.59
CA ASP A 507 -22.55 8.06 5.02
C ASP A 507 -21.92 6.75 4.48
N ALA A 508 -21.53 6.74 3.21
CA ALA A 508 -20.82 5.65 2.54
C ALA A 508 -19.48 5.33 3.23
N LYS A 509 -18.69 6.34 3.59
CA LYS A 509 -17.44 6.16 4.32
C LYS A 509 -17.69 5.51 5.69
N ARG A 510 -18.70 5.98 6.43
CA ARG A 510 -19.10 5.39 7.72
C ARG A 510 -19.51 3.92 7.57
N PHE A 511 -20.30 3.63 6.54
CA PHE A 511 -20.72 2.28 6.21
C PHE A 511 -19.52 1.36 5.95
N ILE A 512 -18.59 1.76 5.07
CA ILE A 512 -17.40 0.94 4.78
C ILE A 512 -16.52 0.78 6.01
N LEU A 513 -16.25 1.84 6.77
CA LEU A 513 -15.42 1.73 7.98
C LEU A 513 -16.02 0.74 9.00
N LYS A 514 -17.34 0.71 9.15
CA LYS A 514 -18.01 -0.23 10.06
C LYS A 514 -17.97 -1.68 9.59
N TYR A 515 -18.13 -1.92 8.28
CA TYR A 515 -18.26 -3.28 7.73
C TYR A 515 -17.06 -3.77 6.91
N ARG A 516 -15.96 -3.02 6.85
CA ARG A 516 -14.76 -3.36 6.08
C ARG A 516 -14.22 -4.76 6.38
N GLU A 517 -14.04 -5.07 7.66
CA GLU A 517 -13.52 -6.37 8.11
C GLU A 517 -14.42 -7.52 7.62
N ILE A 518 -15.73 -7.31 7.72
CA ILE A 518 -16.73 -8.29 7.31
C ILE A 518 -16.74 -8.46 5.80
N ALA A 519 -16.68 -7.35 5.05
CA ALA A 519 -16.63 -7.37 3.60
C ALA A 519 -15.36 -8.07 3.09
N ASP A 520 -14.21 -7.82 3.71
CA ASP A 520 -12.93 -8.40 3.29
C ASP A 520 -12.89 -9.92 3.49
N ILE A 521 -13.55 -10.41 4.54
CA ILE A 521 -13.72 -11.84 4.82
C ILE A 521 -14.78 -12.44 3.91
N ALA A 522 -16.01 -11.91 3.90
CA ALA A 522 -17.15 -12.45 3.17
C ALA A 522 -17.92 -11.33 2.43
N PRO A 523 -17.60 -11.06 1.15
CA PRO A 523 -18.08 -9.88 0.42
C PRO A 523 -19.60 -9.68 0.40
N LEU A 524 -20.39 -10.76 0.27
CA LEU A 524 -21.86 -10.66 0.22
C LEU A 524 -22.48 -10.21 1.55
N GLN A 525 -21.74 -10.28 2.66
CA GLN A 525 -22.22 -9.76 3.94
C GLN A 525 -22.42 -8.24 3.93
N LEU A 526 -21.91 -7.50 2.95
CA LEU A 526 -22.28 -6.09 2.72
C LEU A 526 -23.80 -5.90 2.61
N TYR A 527 -24.49 -6.83 1.96
CA TYR A 527 -25.94 -6.78 1.74
C TYR A 527 -26.72 -7.36 2.92
N ALA A 528 -26.25 -8.46 3.50
CA ALA A 528 -26.92 -9.08 4.65
C ALA A 528 -26.60 -8.31 5.95
N SER A 529 -25.41 -8.53 6.53
CA SER A 529 -24.98 -7.87 7.76
C SER A 529 -24.84 -6.36 7.62
N GLY A 530 -24.27 -5.87 6.52
CA GLY A 530 -23.97 -4.45 6.35
C GLY A 530 -25.23 -3.61 6.40
N LEU A 531 -26.21 -3.89 5.55
CA LEU A 531 -27.45 -3.11 5.50
C LEU A 531 -28.34 -3.29 6.74
N ILE A 532 -28.45 -4.50 7.27
CA ILE A 532 -29.42 -4.78 8.32
C ILE A 532 -29.06 -4.11 9.65
N PHE A 533 -27.77 -4.08 10.00
CA PHE A 533 -27.24 -3.48 11.22
C PHE A 533 -26.93 -1.98 11.09
N THR A 534 -27.05 -1.41 9.89
CA THR A 534 -26.85 0.03 9.63
C THR A 534 -28.01 0.86 10.19
N PRO A 535 -27.77 2.07 10.75
CA PRO A 535 -28.84 2.90 11.31
C PRO A 535 -30.02 3.15 10.37
N LYS A 536 -31.23 3.31 10.94
CA LYS A 536 -32.48 3.42 10.16
C LYS A 536 -32.49 4.57 9.16
N ARG A 537 -31.87 5.70 9.48
CA ARG A 537 -31.80 6.90 8.61
C ARG A 537 -30.48 7.04 7.85
N ALA A 538 -29.64 6.00 7.79
CA ALA A 538 -28.44 6.04 6.95
C ALA A 538 -28.82 6.12 5.47
N ILE A 539 -28.10 6.95 4.71
CA ILE A 539 -28.37 7.20 3.29
C ILE A 539 -28.15 5.92 2.48
N THR A 540 -27.05 5.22 2.73
CA THR A 540 -26.72 3.91 2.14
C THR A 540 -27.83 2.88 2.38
N ARG A 541 -28.34 2.77 3.62
CA ARG A 541 -29.45 1.85 3.92
C ARG A 541 -30.71 2.19 3.11
N HIS A 542 -31.04 3.48 2.98
CA HIS A 542 -32.22 3.93 2.23
C HIS A 542 -32.13 3.58 0.74
N PHE A 543 -31.00 3.85 0.08
CA PHE A 543 -30.86 3.59 -1.35
C PHE A 543 -30.77 2.10 -1.70
N PHE A 544 -30.23 1.28 -0.79
CA PHE A 544 -30.03 -0.15 -1.02
C PHE A 544 -30.98 -1.05 -0.22
N GLU A 545 -32.09 -0.51 0.30
CA GLU A 545 -33.07 -1.28 1.08
C GLU A 545 -33.61 -2.50 0.31
N ARG A 546 -33.79 -2.36 -1.01
CA ARG A 546 -34.23 -3.45 -1.89
C ARG A 546 -33.22 -4.59 -2.05
N GLU A 547 -31.97 -4.37 -1.66
CA GLU A 547 -30.92 -5.39 -1.73
C GLU A 547 -30.83 -6.25 -0.46
N LEU A 548 -31.61 -5.91 0.58
CA LEU A 548 -31.71 -6.72 1.79
C LEU A 548 -32.20 -8.14 1.42
N PRO A 549 -31.66 -9.20 2.06
CA PRO A 549 -32.11 -10.55 1.77
C PRO A 549 -33.56 -10.77 2.23
N ASP A 550 -34.40 -11.29 1.33
CA ASP A 550 -35.82 -11.57 1.60
C ASP A 550 -36.03 -12.61 2.71
N TRP A 551 -35.00 -13.42 3.01
CA TRP A 551 -35.05 -14.41 4.08
C TRP A 551 -34.95 -13.81 5.49
N ILE A 552 -34.75 -12.50 5.62
CA ILE A 552 -34.79 -11.81 6.92
C ILE A 552 -36.14 -11.12 7.10
N ILE A 553 -37.06 -11.77 7.82
CA ILE A 553 -38.43 -11.28 8.06
C ILE A 553 -38.43 -10.11 9.04
N ARG A 554 -37.60 -10.20 10.09
CA ARG A 554 -37.50 -9.15 11.11
C ARG A 554 -36.04 -8.91 11.47
N GLY A 555 -35.57 -7.69 11.21
CA GLY A 555 -34.24 -7.24 11.58
C GLY A 555 -34.11 -6.76 13.03
N PRO A 556 -32.87 -6.54 13.49
CA PRO A 556 -32.53 -6.08 14.83
C PRO A 556 -33.00 -4.64 15.05
N GLU A 557 -33.21 -4.27 16.32
CA GLU A 557 -33.40 -2.86 16.67
C GLU A 557 -32.05 -2.13 16.62
N VAL A 558 -31.92 -1.25 15.64
CA VAL A 558 -30.72 -0.44 15.42
C VAL A 558 -31.00 1.04 15.72
N GLU A 559 -29.92 1.78 15.90
CA GLU A 559 -29.96 3.22 16.13
C GLU A 559 -30.64 3.99 14.98
N VAL A 560 -31.22 5.15 15.31
CA VAL A 560 -31.90 5.99 14.32
C VAL A 560 -30.88 6.67 13.39
N HIS A 561 -29.80 7.17 13.97
CA HIS A 561 -28.70 7.85 13.28
C HIS A 561 -27.38 7.14 13.59
N TRP A 562 -26.33 7.42 12.82
CA TRP A 562 -24.98 7.05 13.19
C TRP A 562 -24.62 7.67 14.55
N SER A 563 -24.01 6.89 15.44
CA SER A 563 -23.41 7.41 16.68
C SER A 563 -22.26 8.38 16.37
N SER A 564 -21.81 9.15 17.36
CA SER A 564 -20.58 9.96 17.21
C SER A 564 -19.33 9.09 17.01
N GLU A 565 -19.39 7.80 17.35
CA GLU A 565 -18.31 6.83 17.20
C GLU A 565 -18.07 6.51 15.72
N LEU A 566 -16.89 6.88 15.21
CA LEU A 566 -16.52 6.67 13.81
C LEU A 566 -16.11 5.22 13.52
N GLN A 567 -15.31 4.61 14.40
CA GLN A 567 -14.81 3.24 14.24
C GLN A 567 -14.25 2.69 15.58
N PRO A 568 -14.47 1.41 15.92
CA PRO A 568 -13.77 0.75 17.01
C PRO A 568 -12.34 0.35 16.59
N LEU A 569 -11.33 0.81 17.33
CA LEU A 569 -9.93 0.39 17.15
C LEU A 569 -9.74 -1.00 17.78
N LYS A 570 -9.42 -1.99 16.95
CA LYS A 570 -9.15 -3.38 17.39
C LYS A 570 -7.69 -3.72 17.13
N GLY A 571 -6.98 -4.24 18.12
CA GLY A 571 -5.59 -4.65 17.98
C GLY A 571 -5.03 -5.37 19.20
N HIS A 572 -5.45 -4.95 20.41
CA HIS A 572 -5.06 -5.63 21.64
C HIS A 572 -5.71 -7.01 21.80
N SER A 573 -4.93 -7.95 22.35
CA SER A 573 -5.38 -9.34 22.58
C SER A 573 -6.09 -9.54 23.93
N PHE A 574 -6.03 -8.54 24.80
CA PHE A 574 -6.65 -8.50 26.13
C PHE A 574 -7.29 -7.12 26.38
N SER A 575 -7.89 -6.93 27.55
CA SER A 575 -8.54 -5.67 27.93
C SER A 575 -7.57 -4.49 27.88
N VAL A 576 -7.98 -3.42 27.19
CA VAL A 576 -7.30 -2.12 27.24
C VAL A 576 -7.46 -1.55 28.64
N GLN A 577 -6.33 -1.22 29.28
CA GLN A 577 -6.29 -0.72 30.66
C GLN A 577 -6.28 0.80 30.71
N PHE A 578 -5.56 1.45 29.78
CA PHE A 578 -5.41 2.90 29.77
C PHE A 578 -5.26 3.46 28.35
N LEU A 579 -5.69 4.70 28.16
CA LEU A 579 -5.54 5.46 26.92
C LEU A 579 -4.96 6.84 27.20
N ALA A 580 -4.12 7.35 26.31
CA ALA A 580 -3.59 8.71 26.38
C ALA A 580 -3.45 9.30 24.97
N PHE A 581 -3.92 10.52 24.75
CA PHE A 581 -3.59 11.29 23.56
C PHE A 581 -2.26 12.02 23.76
N SER A 582 -1.48 12.14 22.70
CA SER A 582 -0.34 13.05 22.69
C SER A 582 -0.84 14.50 22.80
N PRO A 583 -0.13 15.39 23.51
CA PRO A 583 -0.51 16.81 23.62
C PRO A 583 -0.66 17.53 22.27
N ASP A 584 0.06 17.10 21.23
CA ASP A 584 -0.07 17.63 19.87
C ASP A 584 -1.25 17.03 19.07
N GLY A 585 -1.99 16.08 19.65
CA GLY A 585 -3.17 15.43 19.07
C GLY A 585 -2.87 14.46 17.92
N ARG A 586 -1.60 14.18 17.63
CA ARG A 586 -1.19 13.34 16.49
C ARG A 586 -1.22 11.86 16.76
N LEU A 587 -1.11 11.45 18.03
CA LEU A 587 -1.00 10.05 18.42
C LEU A 587 -2.00 9.72 19.52
N LEU A 588 -2.55 8.52 19.45
CA LEU A 588 -3.26 7.88 20.56
C LEU A 588 -2.43 6.68 21.04
N ALA A 589 -2.13 6.63 22.32
CA ALA A 589 -1.50 5.48 22.95
C ALA A 589 -2.53 4.65 23.73
N THR A 590 -2.46 3.33 23.59
CA THR A 590 -3.29 2.37 24.33
C THR A 590 -2.41 1.33 25.02
N SER A 591 -2.71 1.03 26.28
CA SER A 591 -2.04 -0.04 27.04
C SER A 591 -3.03 -1.15 27.34
N SER A 592 -2.54 -2.38 27.47
CA SER A 592 -3.38 -3.55 27.59
C SER A 592 -2.85 -4.59 28.57
N GLY A 593 -3.76 -5.47 29.00
CA GLY A 593 -3.44 -6.70 29.72
C GLY A 593 -2.54 -7.67 28.95
N ASP A 594 -2.37 -7.47 27.64
CA ASP A 594 -1.45 -8.24 26.79
C ASP A 594 0.02 -7.84 26.95
N ARG A 595 0.31 -6.91 27.87
CA ARG A 595 1.67 -6.41 28.21
C ARG A 595 2.28 -5.52 27.14
N THR A 596 1.50 -5.13 26.14
CA THR A 596 1.94 -4.25 25.05
C THR A 596 1.31 -2.86 25.18
N ILE A 597 1.94 -1.92 24.49
CA ILE A 597 1.41 -0.58 24.27
C ILE A 597 1.31 -0.40 22.76
N GLN A 598 0.16 0.04 22.26
CA GLN A 598 -0.02 0.34 20.85
C GLN A 598 -0.18 1.84 20.64
N LEU A 599 0.45 2.34 19.59
CA LEU A 599 0.33 3.71 19.12
C LEU A 599 -0.47 3.73 17.85
N TRP A 600 -1.46 4.61 17.82
CA TRP A 600 -2.41 4.74 16.74
C TRP A 600 -2.30 6.12 16.13
N ASP A 601 -2.40 6.16 14.81
CA ASP A 601 -2.71 7.39 14.10
C ASP A 601 -4.24 7.59 14.16
N PRO A 602 -4.76 8.64 14.82
CA PRO A 602 -6.19 8.91 14.90
C PRO A 602 -6.80 9.33 13.55
N THR A 603 -6.00 9.63 12.53
CA THR A 603 -6.47 10.02 11.19
C THR A 603 -6.63 8.83 10.25
N THR A 604 -5.70 7.86 10.28
CA THR A 604 -5.75 6.65 9.46
C THR A 604 -6.34 5.44 10.19
N ASN A 605 -6.49 5.53 11.53
CA ASN A 605 -6.93 4.47 12.42
C ASN A 605 -6.06 3.20 12.33
N THR A 606 -4.79 3.34 11.96
CA THR A 606 -3.82 2.25 11.91
C THR A 606 -2.90 2.27 13.12
N VAL A 607 -2.50 1.08 13.59
CA VAL A 607 -1.39 0.96 14.53
C VAL A 607 -0.12 1.39 13.80
N ILE A 608 0.50 2.47 14.29
CA ILE A 608 1.80 2.94 13.82
C ILE A 608 2.89 2.04 14.39
N GLN A 609 2.77 1.70 15.69
CA GLN A 609 3.81 0.97 16.40
C GLN A 609 3.26 0.22 17.61
N THR A 610 3.85 -0.95 17.89
CA THR A 610 3.58 -1.73 19.10
C THR A 610 4.84 -1.79 19.94
N LEU A 611 4.80 -1.21 21.13
CA LEU A 611 5.90 -1.23 22.10
C LEU A 611 5.78 -2.47 22.97
N VAL A 612 6.83 -3.28 22.97
CA VAL A 612 6.93 -4.53 23.73
C VAL A 612 8.15 -4.45 24.64
N GLY A 613 8.00 -4.79 25.91
CA GLY A 613 9.13 -4.83 26.85
C GLY A 613 8.78 -4.84 28.33
N HIS A 614 7.50 -4.63 28.70
CA HIS A 614 7.04 -4.93 30.05
C HIS A 614 6.79 -6.42 30.24
N SER A 615 7.11 -6.94 31.43
CA SER A 615 6.96 -8.38 31.73
C SER A 615 5.54 -8.74 32.20
N PHE A 616 4.75 -7.73 32.58
CA PHE A 616 3.39 -7.84 33.12
C PHE A 616 2.48 -6.74 32.56
N PRO A 617 1.14 -6.82 32.75
CA PRO A 617 0.17 -5.85 32.24
C PRO A 617 0.57 -4.39 32.51
N VAL A 618 0.38 -3.55 31.50
CA VAL A 618 0.63 -2.11 31.59
C VAL A 618 -0.67 -1.44 32.06
N GLN A 619 -0.60 -0.72 33.19
CA GLN A 619 -1.78 -0.18 33.88
C GLN A 619 -1.97 1.32 33.66
N SER A 620 -0.92 2.03 33.25
CA SER A 620 -0.99 3.48 33.08
C SER A 620 -0.06 3.97 31.98
N LEU A 621 -0.48 5.02 31.27
CA LEU A 621 0.24 5.66 30.18
C LEU A 621 0.11 7.18 30.27
N VAL A 622 1.21 7.89 30.01
CA VAL A 622 1.17 9.35 29.90
C VAL A 622 2.25 9.84 28.94
N PHE A 623 1.88 10.77 28.06
CA PHE A 623 2.84 11.49 27.23
C PHE A 623 3.49 12.63 28.02
N SER A 624 4.77 12.89 27.76
CA SER A 624 5.43 14.11 28.22
C SER A 624 4.74 15.34 27.61
N PRO A 625 4.73 16.51 28.28
CA PRO A 625 4.07 17.72 27.77
C PRO A 625 4.57 18.19 26.40
N ASP A 626 5.84 17.92 26.08
CA ASP A 626 6.44 18.21 24.77
C ASP A 626 6.12 17.16 23.70
N SER A 627 5.28 16.16 24.03
CA SER A 627 4.90 15.02 23.21
C SER A 627 6.05 14.11 22.79
N ARG A 628 7.27 14.23 23.31
CA ARG A 628 8.44 13.47 22.80
C ARG A 628 8.64 12.10 23.43
N ILE A 629 8.20 11.91 24.66
CA ILE A 629 8.43 10.68 25.43
C ILE A 629 7.08 10.13 25.87
N LEU A 630 6.91 8.81 25.76
CA LEU A 630 5.78 8.12 26.38
C LEU A 630 6.28 7.39 27.64
N ALA A 631 5.62 7.62 28.76
CA ALA A 631 5.87 6.89 30.00
C ALA A 631 4.79 5.82 30.21
N SER A 632 5.18 4.66 30.71
CA SER A 632 4.28 3.56 31.04
C SER A 632 4.57 2.96 32.41
N GLY A 633 3.52 2.75 33.21
CA GLY A 633 3.59 2.07 34.50
C GLY A 633 2.98 0.68 34.41
N SER A 634 3.66 -0.33 34.97
CA SER A 634 3.25 -1.73 34.85
C SER A 634 3.14 -2.46 36.19
N ASN A 635 2.43 -3.58 36.14
CA ASN A 635 2.42 -4.61 37.18
C ASN A 635 3.80 -5.27 37.40
N ASP A 636 4.79 -5.04 36.52
CA ASP A 636 6.17 -5.52 36.72
C ASP A 636 7.01 -4.63 37.66
N THR A 637 6.35 -3.70 38.37
CA THR A 637 6.93 -2.74 39.32
C THR A 637 7.84 -1.68 38.70
N THR A 638 7.96 -1.64 37.36
CA THR A 638 8.80 -0.66 36.66
C THR A 638 7.99 0.39 35.91
N ILE A 639 8.56 1.59 35.81
CA ILE A 639 8.11 2.61 34.85
C ILE A 639 9.09 2.58 33.69
N LYS A 640 8.61 2.56 32.45
CA LYS A 640 9.46 2.68 31.26
C LYS A 640 9.18 3.97 30.52
N PHE A 641 10.25 4.64 30.09
CA PHE A 641 10.18 5.69 29.08
C PHE A 641 10.49 5.11 27.72
N TRP A 642 9.67 5.47 26.76
CA TRP A 642 9.74 5.00 25.40
C TRP A 642 10.09 6.15 24.48
N ASP A 643 11.08 5.92 23.64
CA ASP A 643 11.15 6.61 22.37
C ASP A 643 10.24 5.84 21.42
N TYR A 644 9.07 6.40 21.22
CA TYR A 644 8.07 5.78 20.39
C TYR A 644 8.35 5.90 18.89
N THR A 645 9.39 6.63 18.45
CA THR A 645 9.80 6.65 17.04
C THR A 645 10.69 5.45 16.70
N THR A 646 11.51 5.02 17.66
CA THR A 646 12.38 3.83 17.51
C THR A 646 11.73 2.57 18.08
N GLY A 647 10.69 2.72 18.90
CA GLY A 647 10.00 1.60 19.55
C GLY A 647 10.74 1.03 20.74
N THR A 648 11.78 1.71 21.21
CA THR A 648 12.69 1.19 22.24
C THR A 648 12.44 1.87 23.59
N ALA A 649 12.61 1.11 24.66
CA ALA A 649 12.63 1.67 26.00
C ALA A 649 13.96 2.39 26.22
N ILE A 650 13.92 3.72 26.33
CA ILE A 650 15.09 4.57 26.51
C ILE A 650 15.53 4.65 27.97
N GLN A 651 14.61 4.42 28.91
CA GLN A 651 14.91 4.44 30.34
C GLN A 651 13.94 3.56 31.12
N ILE A 652 14.42 2.94 32.20
CA ILE A 652 13.64 2.11 33.11
C ILE A 652 13.83 2.68 34.51
N LEU A 653 12.73 3.03 35.17
CA LEU A 653 12.72 3.51 36.55
C LEU A 653 12.31 2.35 37.46
N GLU A 654 13.22 1.99 38.36
CA GLU A 654 13.04 0.96 39.36
C GLU A 654 13.07 1.59 40.75
N GLY A 655 12.16 1.18 41.64
CA GLY A 655 12.14 1.70 43.02
C GLY A 655 10.83 1.50 43.77
N HIS A 656 9.71 1.25 43.08
CA HIS A 656 8.50 0.76 43.73
C HIS A 656 8.62 -0.73 44.07
N SER A 657 8.00 -1.15 45.17
CA SER A 657 8.03 -2.55 45.63
C SER A 657 6.80 -3.37 45.20
N SER A 658 5.85 -2.74 44.50
CA SER A 658 4.63 -3.36 43.99
C SER A 658 4.14 -2.65 42.72
N SER A 659 3.10 -3.20 42.09
CA SER A 659 2.55 -2.74 40.81
C SER A 659 2.27 -1.24 40.77
N ILE A 660 2.65 -0.58 39.68
CA ILE A 660 2.35 0.83 39.44
C ILE A 660 0.95 0.92 38.82
N GLN A 661 0.07 1.68 39.46
CA GLN A 661 -1.33 1.83 39.02
C GLN A 661 -1.56 3.12 38.23
N SER A 662 -0.79 4.17 38.52
CA SER A 662 -0.97 5.48 37.89
C SER A 662 0.33 6.23 37.80
N ILE A 663 0.53 6.95 36.70
CA ILE A 663 1.62 7.89 36.48
C ILE A 663 1.10 9.21 35.90
N ALA A 664 1.73 10.32 36.25
CA ALA A 664 1.38 11.64 35.73
C ALA A 664 2.61 12.55 35.61
N PHE A 665 2.71 13.28 34.49
CA PHE A 665 3.71 14.34 34.34
C PHE A 665 3.22 15.67 34.94
N SER A 666 4.15 16.47 35.47
CA SER A 666 3.90 17.88 35.70
C SER A 666 3.78 18.62 34.36
N LEU A 667 3.04 19.75 34.34
CA LEU A 667 2.80 20.53 33.13
C LEU A 667 4.08 21.06 32.47
N ASP A 668 5.13 21.30 33.25
CA ASP A 668 6.44 21.72 32.76
C ASP A 668 7.37 20.54 32.42
N GLY A 669 6.92 19.30 32.62
CA GLY A 669 7.65 18.07 32.32
C GLY A 669 8.83 17.79 33.25
N GLN A 670 9.03 18.58 34.30
CA GLN A 670 10.18 18.44 35.21
C GLN A 670 10.01 17.33 36.25
N LEU A 671 8.78 16.90 36.52
CA LEU A 671 8.47 15.86 37.48
C LEU A 671 7.55 14.81 36.86
N LEU A 672 7.80 13.55 37.19
CA LEU A 672 6.84 12.46 37.01
C LEU A 672 6.41 11.97 38.39
N ALA A 673 5.11 11.88 38.64
CA ALA A 673 4.55 11.24 39.82
C ALA A 673 4.11 9.81 39.48
N SER A 674 4.31 8.86 40.39
CA SER A 674 3.79 7.49 40.26
C SER A 674 3.13 7.02 41.55
N GLY A 675 1.91 6.47 41.43
CA GLY A 675 1.17 5.81 42.51
C GLY A 675 1.24 4.29 42.37
N SER A 676 1.48 3.59 43.49
CA SER A 676 1.69 2.14 43.51
C SER A 676 0.82 1.42 44.54
N ASN A 677 0.67 0.12 44.32
CA ASN A 677 0.15 -0.83 45.29
C ASN A 677 1.00 -0.95 46.55
N ASP A 678 2.23 -0.41 46.57
CA ASP A 678 3.07 -0.35 47.77
C ASP A 678 2.69 0.75 48.75
N THR A 679 1.55 1.41 48.52
CA THR A 679 0.97 2.49 49.34
C THR A 679 1.70 3.84 49.25
N THR A 680 2.77 3.92 48.45
CA THR A 680 3.57 5.14 48.29
C THR A 680 3.31 5.85 46.97
N ILE A 681 3.64 7.14 46.95
CA ILE A 681 3.77 7.91 45.72
C ILE A 681 5.23 8.30 45.56
N LYS A 682 5.82 8.14 44.38
CA LYS A 682 7.18 8.61 44.11
C LYS A 682 7.18 9.74 43.09
N LEU A 683 7.99 10.75 43.35
CA LEU A 683 8.33 11.82 42.42
C LEU A 683 9.70 11.51 41.79
N TRP A 684 9.74 11.51 40.47
CA TRP A 684 10.92 11.18 39.69
C TRP A 684 11.36 12.40 38.89
N ASP A 685 12.67 12.53 38.71
CA ASP A 685 13.26 13.39 37.69
C ASP A 685 13.22 12.64 36.35
N PRO A 686 12.45 13.09 35.35
CA PRO A 686 12.35 12.39 34.07
C PRO A 686 13.65 12.41 33.25
N THR A 687 14.59 13.30 33.55
CA THR A 687 15.86 13.41 32.81
C THR A 687 16.92 12.45 33.35
N THR A 688 16.99 12.30 34.67
CA THR A 688 17.99 11.45 35.33
C THR A 688 17.43 10.08 35.73
N GLY A 689 16.10 9.96 35.83
CA GLY A 689 15.40 8.79 36.34
C GLY A 689 15.55 8.58 37.85
N ALA A 690 16.12 9.55 38.57
CA ALA A 690 16.29 9.46 40.01
C ALA A 690 14.97 9.74 40.74
N VAL A 691 14.74 9.05 41.85
CA VAL A 691 13.66 9.39 42.80
C VAL A 691 14.05 10.68 43.51
N ILE A 692 13.29 11.75 43.28
CA ILE A 692 13.44 13.04 43.97
C ILE A 692 12.84 12.91 45.37
N GLN A 693 11.65 12.32 45.48
CA GLN A 693 10.93 12.20 46.74
C GLN A 693 10.02 10.98 46.79
N THR A 694 9.86 10.40 47.98
CA THR A 694 8.82 9.38 48.26
C THR A 694 7.83 9.97 49.26
N LEU A 695 6.56 9.99 48.89
CA LEU A 695 5.46 10.47 49.71
C LEU A 695 4.77 9.27 50.35
N GLU A 696 4.80 9.23 51.67
CA GLU A 696 4.19 8.19 52.50
C GLU A 696 3.01 8.80 53.26
N GLY A 697 1.88 8.09 53.33
CA GLY A 697 0.72 8.56 54.08
C GLY A 697 -0.63 7.98 53.69
N HIS A 698 -0.72 7.24 52.58
CA HIS A 698 -1.87 6.39 52.28
C HIS A 698 -1.78 5.06 53.04
N LEU A 699 -2.93 4.52 53.45
CA LEU A 699 -3.04 3.27 54.22
C LEU A 699 -3.32 2.04 53.34
N SER A 700 -3.49 2.25 52.03
CA SER A 700 -3.76 1.21 51.03
C SER A 700 -3.20 1.64 49.67
N SER A 701 -3.39 0.80 48.65
CA SER A 701 -2.88 1.03 47.29
C SER A 701 -3.33 2.37 46.72
N VAL A 702 -2.38 3.12 46.16
CA VAL A 702 -2.63 4.37 45.44
C VAL A 702 -3.04 4.03 44.02
N GLN A 703 -4.26 4.38 43.65
CA GLN A 703 -4.88 4.02 42.37
C GLN A 703 -4.75 5.12 41.32
N SER A 704 -4.64 6.38 41.73
CA SER A 704 -4.57 7.52 40.81
C SER A 704 -3.71 8.63 41.38
N VAL A 705 -2.90 9.26 40.54
CA VAL A 705 -2.14 10.48 40.84
C VAL A 705 -2.33 11.49 39.72
N ALA A 706 -2.48 12.78 40.04
CA ALA A 706 -2.63 13.85 39.06
C ALA A 706 -2.10 15.19 39.59
N PHE A 707 -1.41 15.96 38.75
CA PHE A 707 -1.00 17.32 39.08
C PHE A 707 -2.14 18.33 38.82
N SER A 708 -2.24 19.37 39.66
CA SER A 708 -3.20 20.46 39.48
C SER A 708 -2.87 21.30 38.23
N PRO A 709 -3.88 21.75 37.45
CA PRO A 709 -3.66 22.75 36.42
C PRO A 709 -3.34 24.10 37.05
N ASP A 710 -2.37 24.85 36.50
CA ASP A 710 -2.07 26.22 36.92
C ASP A 710 -3.33 27.09 36.78
N SER A 711 -4.01 27.35 37.90
CA SER A 711 -5.09 28.32 37.97
C SER A 711 -4.76 29.34 39.05
N ARG A 712 -4.51 30.58 38.61
CA ARG A 712 -4.24 31.78 39.44
C ARG A 712 -5.37 32.17 40.42
N LEU A 713 -6.28 31.26 40.77
CA LEU A 713 -7.49 31.54 41.55
C LEU A 713 -7.41 31.09 43.01
N LEU A 714 -6.30 30.51 43.47
CA LEU A 714 -6.01 30.34 44.90
C LEU A 714 -4.64 30.94 45.22
N ALA A 715 -4.59 31.77 46.25
CA ALA A 715 -3.54 32.74 46.54
C ALA A 715 -2.20 32.17 47.07
N SER A 716 -1.74 31.05 46.54
CA SER A 716 -0.39 30.53 46.77
C SER A 716 0.10 29.86 45.50
N ASP A 717 1.29 30.25 45.02
CA ASP A 717 1.99 29.73 43.84
C ASP A 717 2.42 28.24 43.96
N SER A 718 1.67 27.40 44.69
CA SER A 718 2.01 26.00 44.94
C SER A 718 1.27 25.08 43.97
N ARG A 719 2.04 24.38 43.14
CA ARG A 719 1.60 23.29 42.26
C ARG A 719 1.17 22.13 43.13
N LEU A 720 -0.09 21.71 43.13
CA LEU A 720 -0.56 20.63 44.01
C LEU A 720 -0.52 19.28 43.28
N LEU A 721 -0.19 18.22 44.00
CA LEU A 721 -0.37 16.83 43.55
C LEU A 721 -1.57 16.23 44.28
N ALA A 722 -2.52 15.65 43.54
CA ALA A 722 -3.65 14.91 44.09
C ALA A 722 -3.42 13.41 43.96
N SER A 723 -3.83 12.63 44.96
CA SER A 723 -3.81 11.17 44.92
C SER A 723 -5.09 10.56 45.47
N GLY A 724 -5.56 9.49 44.82
CA GLY A 724 -6.70 8.67 45.25
C GLY A 724 -6.25 7.26 45.59
N SER A 725 -6.73 6.73 46.72
CA SER A 725 -6.32 5.44 47.27
C SER A 725 -7.51 4.54 47.62
N ASN A 726 -7.25 3.23 47.66
CA ASN A 726 -8.19 2.22 48.15
C ASN A 726 -8.49 2.34 49.65
N ASP A 727 -7.82 3.23 50.38
CA ASP A 727 -8.18 3.61 51.76
C ASP A 727 -9.40 4.55 51.83
N ALA A 728 -10.04 4.80 50.68
CA ALA A 728 -11.19 5.68 50.50
C ALA A 728 -10.92 7.16 50.80
N THR A 729 -9.65 7.57 50.77
CA THR A 729 -9.23 8.96 50.92
C THR A 729 -8.66 9.53 49.61
N ILE A 730 -8.86 10.84 49.44
CA ILE A 730 -8.12 11.65 48.46
C ILE A 730 -7.19 12.57 49.26
N LYS A 731 -5.91 12.62 48.89
CA LYS A 731 -4.91 13.49 49.54
C LYS A 731 -4.36 14.51 48.54
N LEU A 732 -4.17 15.73 49.02
CA LEU A 732 -3.47 16.80 48.31
C LEU A 732 -2.08 16.98 48.95
N TRP A 733 -1.06 17.03 48.11
CA TRP A 733 0.34 17.10 48.51
C TRP A 733 0.99 18.34 47.91
N ASP A 734 1.90 18.93 48.68
CA ASP A 734 2.88 19.87 48.14
C ASP A 734 4.07 19.06 47.58
N PRO A 735 4.33 19.06 46.26
CA PRO A 735 5.42 18.30 45.65
C PRO A 735 6.81 18.88 45.94
N THR A 736 6.92 20.09 46.51
CA THR A 736 8.21 20.69 46.89
C THR A 736 8.63 20.32 48.31
N THR A 737 7.65 20.19 49.21
CA THR A 737 7.91 19.85 50.63
C THR A 737 7.55 18.40 50.97
N GLY A 738 6.74 17.73 50.14
CA GLY A 738 6.13 16.43 50.39
C GLY A 738 5.06 16.42 51.47
N ALA A 739 4.65 17.59 51.97
CA ALA A 739 3.65 17.69 53.03
C ALA A 739 2.24 17.42 52.50
N ILE A 740 1.42 16.74 53.30
CA ILE A 740 -0.02 16.62 53.05
C ILE A 740 -0.68 17.95 53.40
N ILE A 741 -1.25 18.62 52.40
CA ILE A 741 -1.98 19.87 52.57
C ILE A 741 -3.40 19.61 53.03
N GLN A 742 -4.05 18.57 52.48
CA GLN A 742 -5.43 18.24 52.80
C GLN A 742 -5.72 16.74 52.62
N THR A 743 -6.49 16.15 53.53
CA THR A 743 -7.08 14.81 53.35
C THR A 743 -8.60 14.96 53.27
N LEU A 744 -9.18 14.43 52.20
CA LEU A 744 -10.63 14.42 51.96
C LEU A 744 -11.13 12.99 52.19
N GLU A 745 -12.02 12.83 53.18
CA GLU A 745 -12.62 11.55 53.58
C GLU A 745 -14.12 11.59 53.25
N GLY A 746 -14.68 10.52 52.68
CA GLY A 746 -16.12 10.50 52.34
C GLY A 746 -16.67 9.35 51.51
N HIS A 747 -15.89 8.32 51.15
CA HIS A 747 -16.34 7.20 50.32
C HIS A 747 -16.35 5.88 51.10
N SER A 748 -17.34 5.00 50.86
CA SER A 748 -17.63 3.83 51.71
C SER A 748 -17.34 2.45 51.09
N SER A 749 -16.86 2.32 49.84
CA SER A 749 -16.27 1.09 49.28
C SER A 749 -15.72 1.25 47.84
N SER A 750 -14.89 0.29 47.40
CA SER A 750 -14.45 0.07 46.00
C SER A 750 -15.30 -1.02 45.34
N ILE A 751 -15.66 -0.86 44.06
CA ILE A 751 -16.57 -1.79 43.35
C ILE A 751 -15.93 -2.28 42.04
N GLN A 752 -15.68 -3.58 41.96
CA GLN A 752 -15.21 -4.35 40.79
C GLN A 752 -16.27 -5.45 40.50
N SER A 753 -16.81 -5.56 39.28
CA SER A 753 -18.00 -6.39 38.94
C SER A 753 -17.71 -7.88 38.67
N ILE A 754 -18.72 -8.78 38.79
CA ILE A 754 -18.72 -10.21 38.37
C ILE A 754 -20.11 -10.64 37.81
N ALA A 755 -20.14 -11.54 36.81
CA ALA A 755 -21.34 -12.22 36.26
C ALA A 755 -21.14 -13.74 36.01
N PHE A 756 -22.23 -14.53 35.96
CA PHE A 756 -22.25 -16.00 35.77
C PHE A 756 -23.02 -16.44 34.50
N SER A 757 -22.62 -17.58 33.93
CA SER A 757 -23.23 -18.29 32.79
C SER A 757 -23.89 -19.61 33.20
N LEU A 758 -24.77 -20.14 32.33
CA LEU A 758 -25.04 -21.59 32.24
C LEU A 758 -25.62 -21.98 30.87
N ASP A 759 -25.18 -23.17 30.43
CA ASP A 759 -25.26 -23.76 29.08
C ASP A 759 -26.61 -24.40 28.71
N GLY A 760 -26.82 -24.61 27.40
CA GLY A 760 -27.76 -25.58 26.85
C GLY A 760 -27.71 -25.72 25.31
N GLN A 761 -27.30 -26.90 24.80
CA GLN A 761 -27.54 -27.43 23.44
C GLN A 761 -28.93 -28.11 23.38
N LEU A 762 -29.66 -28.38 22.28
CA LEU A 762 -29.61 -28.19 20.82
C LEU A 762 -31.01 -28.60 20.26
N LEU A 763 -31.49 -28.00 19.15
CA LEU A 763 -32.11 -28.66 17.98
C LEU A 763 -32.58 -27.63 16.92
N ILE A 764 -31.71 -27.43 15.91
CA ILE A 764 -31.85 -27.06 14.47
C ILE A 764 -33.12 -26.27 14.08
N ASP A 765 -33.01 -25.01 13.67
CA ASP A 765 -32.73 -24.66 12.26
C ASP A 765 -31.85 -23.42 12.03
N VAL A 766 -31.62 -22.68 13.12
CA VAL A 766 -30.76 -21.50 13.22
C VAL A 766 -29.79 -21.74 14.37
N SER A 767 -28.49 -21.67 14.12
CA SER A 767 -27.44 -21.95 15.10
C SER A 767 -26.40 -20.84 15.15
N LEU A 768 -25.89 -20.53 16.35
CA LEU A 768 -24.79 -19.60 16.51
C LEU A 768 -23.47 -20.37 16.39
N GLN A 769 -22.66 -20.03 15.39
CA GLN A 769 -21.32 -20.58 15.20
C GLN A 769 -20.26 -19.57 15.65
N THR A 770 -19.41 -19.97 16.61
CA THR A 770 -18.20 -19.22 17.03
C THR A 770 -18.45 -17.77 17.52
N ASP A 771 -19.64 -17.47 18.03
CA ASP A 771 -20.13 -16.13 18.46
C ASP A 771 -20.08 -15.01 17.40
N ARG A 772 -19.85 -15.38 16.14
CA ARG A 772 -19.66 -14.44 15.02
C ARG A 772 -20.65 -14.66 13.89
N TRP A 773 -21.19 -15.87 13.77
CA TRP A 773 -22.07 -16.26 12.67
C TRP A 773 -23.37 -16.80 13.19
N ILE A 774 -24.46 -16.43 12.53
CA ILE A 774 -25.71 -17.16 12.55
C ILE A 774 -25.75 -18.04 11.29
N ALA A 775 -25.87 -19.34 11.52
CA ALA A 775 -25.97 -20.34 10.48
C ALA A 775 -27.40 -20.88 10.38
N ILE A 776 -27.96 -20.90 9.17
CA ILE A 776 -29.30 -21.44 8.85
C ILE A 776 -29.09 -22.74 8.07
N HIS A 777 -29.75 -23.84 8.47
CA HIS A 777 -29.51 -25.18 7.90
C HIS A 777 -28.02 -25.60 7.87
N GLY A 778 -27.22 -25.12 8.82
CA GLY A 778 -25.77 -25.38 8.89
C GLY A 778 -24.90 -24.56 7.94
N GLN A 779 -25.48 -23.71 7.10
CA GLN A 779 -24.75 -22.75 6.26
C GLN A 779 -24.63 -21.40 6.97
N ARG A 780 -23.46 -20.76 6.89
CA ARG A 780 -23.24 -19.43 7.46
C ARG A 780 -23.98 -18.38 6.61
N GLU A 781 -24.96 -17.69 7.20
CA GLU A 781 -25.81 -16.75 6.45
C GLU A 781 -25.67 -15.31 6.93
N LEU A 782 -25.56 -15.08 8.24
CA LEU A 782 -25.49 -13.72 8.80
C LEU A 782 -24.29 -13.57 9.73
N TRP A 783 -23.37 -12.66 9.39
CA TRP A 783 -22.29 -12.25 10.28
C TRP A 783 -22.80 -11.26 11.33
N LEU A 784 -22.36 -11.40 12.58
CA LEU A 784 -22.69 -10.50 13.69
C LEU A 784 -21.58 -9.45 13.91
N PRO A 785 -21.88 -8.15 13.74
CA PRO A 785 -20.98 -7.08 14.13
C PRO A 785 -20.67 -7.15 15.64
N PRO A 786 -19.51 -6.65 16.10
CA PRO A 786 -19.07 -6.77 17.50
C PRO A 786 -20.11 -6.36 18.55
N GLU A 787 -20.83 -5.26 18.30
CA GLU A 787 -21.89 -4.73 19.18
C GLU A 787 -23.09 -5.68 19.37
N TYR A 788 -23.28 -6.61 18.43
CA TYR A 788 -24.37 -7.57 18.40
C TYR A 788 -23.90 -9.00 18.71
N ARG A 789 -22.65 -9.18 19.12
CA ARG A 789 -22.15 -10.48 19.56
C ARG A 789 -22.73 -10.82 20.93
N PRO A 790 -23.36 -11.99 21.08
CA PRO A 790 -24.10 -12.33 22.30
C PRO A 790 -23.15 -12.63 23.46
N SER A 791 -23.52 -12.15 24.64
CA SER A 791 -23.08 -12.69 25.93
C SER A 791 -23.96 -13.87 26.38
N CYS A 792 -25.20 -13.91 25.89
CA CYS A 792 -26.13 -15.02 26.00
C CYS A 792 -27.09 -15.02 24.79
N SER A 793 -27.67 -16.16 24.44
CA SER A 793 -28.61 -16.27 23.32
C SER A 793 -29.64 -17.36 23.55
N THR A 794 -30.83 -17.20 22.96
CA THR A 794 -31.85 -18.24 22.88
C THR A 794 -32.47 -18.28 21.49
N VAL A 795 -32.86 -19.46 21.04
CA VAL A 795 -33.52 -19.68 19.74
C VAL A 795 -34.88 -20.30 19.97
N LYS A 796 -35.90 -19.82 19.27
CA LYS A 796 -37.23 -20.44 19.22
C LYS A 796 -37.75 -20.37 17.78
N ASP A 797 -38.05 -21.53 17.20
CA ASP A 797 -38.44 -21.67 15.79
C ASP A 797 -37.41 -20.99 14.86
N ALA A 798 -37.85 -20.16 13.92
CA ALA A 798 -37.00 -19.37 13.03
C ALA A 798 -36.53 -18.03 13.62
N THR A 799 -36.64 -17.83 14.94
CA THR A 799 -36.31 -16.56 15.61
C THR A 799 -35.19 -16.75 16.62
N ILE A 800 -34.18 -15.88 16.56
CA ILE A 800 -33.06 -15.82 17.51
C ILE A 800 -33.14 -14.54 18.34
N ALA A 801 -32.92 -14.67 19.65
CA ALA A 801 -32.75 -13.55 20.57
C ALA A 801 -31.32 -13.58 21.16
N LEU A 802 -30.65 -12.44 21.12
CA LEU A 802 -29.26 -12.23 21.53
C LEU A 802 -29.22 -11.19 22.64
N GLY A 803 -28.65 -11.53 23.79
CA GLY A 803 -28.29 -10.57 24.84
C GLY A 803 -26.87 -10.07 24.60
N CYS A 804 -26.71 -8.84 24.12
CA CYS A 804 -25.43 -8.25 23.76
C CYS A 804 -24.65 -7.78 24.99
N THR A 805 -23.32 -7.71 24.88
CA THR A 805 -22.41 -7.27 25.96
C THR A 805 -22.65 -5.83 26.43
N ASN A 806 -23.29 -5.00 25.61
CA ASN A 806 -23.72 -3.64 25.96
C ASN A 806 -25.09 -3.57 26.67
N GLY A 807 -25.69 -4.72 27.00
CA GLY A 807 -26.99 -4.81 27.68
C GLY A 807 -28.21 -4.75 26.76
N ARG A 808 -28.04 -4.61 25.43
CA ARG A 808 -29.16 -4.65 24.47
C ARG A 808 -29.65 -6.08 24.25
N VAL A 809 -30.96 -6.22 24.01
CA VAL A 809 -31.56 -7.47 23.55
C VAL A 809 -31.93 -7.30 22.07
N CYS A 810 -31.32 -8.12 21.22
CA CYS A 810 -31.53 -8.12 19.78
C CYS A 810 -32.35 -9.34 19.38
N VAL A 811 -33.45 -9.14 18.64
CA VAL A 811 -34.30 -10.23 18.15
C VAL A 811 -34.35 -10.20 16.63
N ILE A 812 -34.02 -11.33 16.00
CA ILE A 812 -33.98 -11.47 14.53
C ILE A 812 -34.83 -12.68 14.15
N ALA A 813 -35.71 -12.52 13.16
CA ALA A 813 -36.54 -13.62 12.64
C ALA A 813 -36.24 -13.87 11.16
N PHE A 814 -36.15 -15.15 10.79
CA PHE A 814 -35.81 -15.62 9.45
C PHE A 814 -36.99 -16.33 8.79
N SER A 815 -37.06 -16.30 7.46
CA SER A 815 -37.92 -17.21 6.70
C SER A 815 -37.14 -18.49 6.44
N ILE A 816 -37.69 -19.61 6.90
CA ILE A 816 -37.13 -20.94 6.71
C ILE A 816 -38.02 -21.70 5.73
#